data_AF-A0A845SPL8-F1
#
_entry.id   AF-A0A845SPL8-F1
#
_cell.length_a   1.000
_cell.length_b   1.000
_cell.length_c   1.000
_cell.angle_alpha   90.00
_cell.angle_beta   90.00
_cell.angle_gamma   90.00
#
_symmetry.space_group_name_H-M   'P 1'
#
loop_
_entity.id
_entity.type
_entity.pdbx_description
1 polymer ?
#
loop_
_entity_poly.entity_id
_entity_poly.type
_entity_poly.pdbx_seq_one_letter_code
_entity_poly.pdbx_strand_id
1 'polypeptide(L)'
;MPYPALALAANLSKARKLKGLTLNGLSELSGVAKATLSGLEKGEGNPTIETIWRLACTLRVPFGQLVADDGLDEIGGTDGISVKLVERQNGPQIIESYMMTIPAGQSRKASPHMLGLKETVTVLMGTVLTGQLSSLSLVHAGDSIQFNGDAPHLYEATAASDVKLLVTLVYPDPEAVRAISMEYRIAWPQHQNEWEENIRSVFSRLCIEVQNGLCCYRILFEDCPLNRVDAQVTIAEFIDKHRKSWQQVQLFSVCTPIIGIIIFPHLHPFRDLPNSRTDCQDDLFAQARQIAAMVSIPVQDSLLSVPELKTLTRSSSMIVSVLATEALLRMNNISVPGIFQVRTEMELTKHPSIEDRVLFEDRINVDSYDAYEIVHPAYGRQVLAIAPFLRDFSSSPSVLDIGTGPGLPLYMLLELCPDMAVTAIDPSKKAFNHLSRRFETDRRVKLINSGIDDFDAGDQTFNVVISIGASHHLDTTLLFHRVRSLLPNGGRFIISDEMLSPFTSRVEREKNLLVHHLKYIANTLASVPLSALDPSEQELVTRMNNEVPYCLFLALSGEVPVSAARIRTLLSDMQQKTFPEPVSHPGITYYRFHILELEALVAGMDYEVEQKTYPQRLVHMAASAGFDLAHHQRLYRTDGDSDWDAGTHLFVFEKN
;
A
#
# COMPACT_ATOMS: atom_id res chain seq x y z
N MET A 1 32.95 39.66 28.44
CA MET A 1 31.73 40.29 27.88
C MET A 1 30.78 39.17 27.46
N PRO A 2 29.53 39.10 27.97
CA PRO A 2 28.65 37.94 27.81
C PRO A 2 27.72 38.14 26.60
N TYR A 3 28.23 37.93 25.39
CA TYR A 3 27.42 37.92 24.16
C TYR A 3 26.83 36.55 23.70
N PRO A 4 27.27 35.37 24.17
CA PRO A 4 26.88 34.10 23.54
C PRO A 4 25.50 33.52 23.94
N ALA A 5 24.77 34.16 24.85
CA ALA A 5 23.46 33.67 25.29
C ALA A 5 22.30 34.22 24.43
N LEU A 6 22.53 35.30 23.65
CA LEU A 6 21.48 36.05 22.97
C LEU A 6 21.15 35.52 21.57
N ALA A 7 22.12 35.01 20.79
CA ALA A 7 21.82 34.41 19.49
C ALA A 7 21.23 33.01 19.67
N LEU A 8 21.68 32.21 20.65
CA LEU A 8 21.03 30.94 21.01
C LEU A 8 19.56 31.17 21.37
N ALA A 9 19.28 32.20 22.19
CA ALA A 9 17.92 32.58 22.54
C ALA A 9 17.07 32.90 21.31
N ALA A 10 17.61 33.73 20.39
CA ALA A 10 16.93 34.12 19.16
C ALA A 10 16.71 32.95 18.21
N ASN A 11 17.73 32.11 18.01
CA ASN A 11 17.71 30.95 17.12
C ASN A 11 16.77 29.87 17.64
N LEU A 12 16.80 29.59 18.94
CA LEU A 12 15.88 28.65 19.60
C LEU A 12 14.43 29.12 19.47
N SER A 13 14.17 30.39 19.78
CA SER A 13 12.81 30.96 19.67
C SER A 13 12.31 30.95 18.23
N LYS A 14 13.17 31.30 17.26
CA LYS A 14 12.86 31.27 15.83
C LYS A 14 12.58 29.84 15.34
N ALA A 15 13.45 28.89 15.64
CA ALA A 15 13.29 27.49 15.25
C ALA A 15 12.01 26.87 15.85
N ARG A 16 11.75 27.13 17.13
CA ARG A 16 10.52 26.67 17.79
C ARG A 16 9.26 27.25 17.14
N LYS A 17 9.23 28.58 16.90
CA LYS A 17 8.07 29.26 16.28
C LYS A 17 7.82 28.79 14.85
N LEU A 18 8.87 28.59 14.05
CA LEU A 18 8.75 28.05 12.68
C LEU A 18 8.17 26.63 12.66
N LYS A 19 8.39 25.85 13.73
CA LYS A 19 7.80 24.52 13.91
C LYS A 19 6.41 24.54 14.56
N GLY A 20 5.84 25.72 14.84
CA GLY A 20 4.52 25.85 15.47
C GLY A 20 4.44 25.35 16.92
N LEU A 21 5.59 25.12 17.59
CA LEU A 21 5.61 24.55 18.93
C LEU A 21 5.43 25.62 20.01
N THR A 22 4.64 25.32 21.04
CA THR A 22 4.62 26.11 22.28
C THR A 22 5.83 25.74 23.16
N LEU A 23 6.16 26.56 24.17
CA LEU A 23 7.20 26.20 25.15
C LEU A 23 6.85 24.92 25.92
N ASN A 24 5.56 24.67 26.19
CA ASN A 24 5.10 23.40 26.76
C ASN A 24 5.36 22.24 25.79
N GLY A 25 4.94 22.39 24.53
CA GLY A 25 5.13 21.33 23.53
C GLY A 25 6.61 21.00 23.28
N LEU A 26 7.49 22.00 23.27
CA LEU A 26 8.94 21.75 23.19
C LEU A 26 9.48 21.09 24.47
N SER A 27 8.97 21.45 25.65
CA SER A 27 9.36 20.85 26.92
C SER A 27 9.03 19.36 26.96
N GLU A 28 7.82 18.99 26.55
CA GLU A 28 7.36 17.60 26.46
C GLU A 28 8.18 16.79 25.47
N LEU A 29 8.45 17.33 24.28
CA LEU A 29 9.17 16.63 23.22
C LEU A 29 10.69 16.52 23.45
N SER A 30 11.28 17.45 24.20
CA SER A 30 12.73 17.48 24.46
C SER A 30 13.12 16.95 25.84
N GLY A 31 12.17 16.80 26.77
CA GLY A 31 12.47 16.49 28.17
C GLY A 31 13.28 17.57 28.89
N VAL A 32 13.33 18.80 28.35
CA VAL A 32 13.90 19.98 29.01
C VAL A 32 12.78 20.71 29.75
N ALA A 33 12.95 21.02 31.02
CA ALA A 33 11.92 21.71 31.81
C ALA A 33 11.51 23.05 31.17
N LYS A 34 10.20 23.34 31.15
CA LYS A 34 9.65 24.58 30.56
C LYS A 34 10.29 25.85 31.11
N ALA A 35 10.59 25.89 32.41
CA ALA A 35 11.26 27.03 33.04
C ALA A 35 12.66 27.25 32.44
N THR A 36 13.41 26.17 32.22
CA THR A 36 14.72 26.19 31.56
C THR A 36 14.61 26.69 30.11
N LEU A 37 13.64 26.18 29.33
CA LEU A 37 13.41 26.65 27.95
C LEU A 37 13.05 28.14 27.88
N SER A 38 12.21 28.58 28.82
CA SER A 38 11.81 29.99 28.95
C SER A 38 13.01 30.88 29.28
N GLY A 39 13.91 30.43 30.17
CA GLY A 39 15.16 31.12 30.46
C GLY A 39 16.07 31.18 29.22
N LEU A 40 16.27 30.04 28.54
CA LEU A 40 17.11 29.97 27.35
C LEU A 40 16.63 30.91 26.23
N GLU A 41 15.32 31.01 25.97
CA GLU A 41 14.78 31.96 24.98
C GLU A 41 14.86 33.44 25.40
N LYS A 42 15.19 33.73 26.65
CA LYS A 42 15.48 35.09 27.15
C LYS A 42 16.98 35.39 27.19
N GLY A 43 17.83 34.43 26.83
CA GLY A 43 19.28 34.52 27.00
C GLY A 43 19.72 34.36 28.46
N GLU A 44 18.87 33.74 29.29
CA GLU A 44 19.15 33.43 30.69
C GLU A 44 19.58 31.94 30.80
N GLY A 45 20.71 31.69 31.45
CA GLY A 45 21.20 30.33 31.74
C GLY A 45 22.41 29.90 30.90
N ASN A 46 23.00 28.76 31.26
CA ASN A 46 24.18 28.17 30.61
C ASN A 46 23.88 26.70 30.26
N PRO A 47 23.27 26.43 29.09
CA PRO A 47 22.90 25.06 28.71
C PRO A 47 24.13 24.22 28.40
N THR A 48 24.07 22.93 28.74
CA THR A 48 25.11 21.97 28.32
C THR A 48 25.02 21.71 26.81
N ILE A 49 26.13 21.26 26.21
CA ILE A 49 26.17 20.76 24.81
C ILE A 49 25.04 19.75 24.57
N GLU A 50 24.84 18.84 25.52
CA GLU A 50 23.79 17.83 25.47
C GLU A 50 22.38 18.43 25.42
N THR A 51 22.15 19.51 26.16
CA THR A 51 20.86 20.20 26.16
C THR A 51 20.58 20.84 24.81
N ILE A 52 21.58 21.48 24.19
CA ILE A 52 21.43 22.11 22.87
C ILE A 52 21.23 21.05 21.79
N TRP A 53 21.98 19.94 21.82
CA TRP A 53 21.80 18.82 20.91
C TRP A 53 20.41 18.22 20.97
N ARG A 54 19.92 17.98 22.19
CA ARG A 54 18.56 17.48 22.40
C ARG A 54 17.52 18.43 21.80
N LEU A 55 17.69 19.74 21.99
CA LEU A 55 16.80 20.73 21.38
C LEU A 55 16.91 20.76 19.85
N ALA A 56 18.11 20.66 19.28
CA ALA A 56 18.32 20.59 17.84
C ALA A 56 17.65 19.35 17.23
N CYS A 57 17.82 18.18 17.87
CA CYS A 57 17.16 16.93 17.48
C CYS A 57 15.63 17.06 17.56
N THR A 58 15.08 17.56 18.66
CA THR A 58 13.63 17.76 18.83
C THR A 58 13.07 18.74 17.80
N LEU A 59 13.78 19.84 17.52
CA LEU A 59 13.37 20.84 16.54
C LEU A 59 13.68 20.43 15.10
N ARG A 60 14.39 19.32 14.89
CA ARG A 60 14.87 18.83 13.60
C ARG A 60 15.61 19.92 12.82
N VAL A 61 16.57 20.55 13.48
CA VAL A 61 17.48 21.52 12.89
C VAL A 61 18.93 21.07 13.15
N PRO A 62 19.88 21.43 12.28
CA PRO A 62 21.30 21.22 12.56
C PRO A 62 21.71 21.90 13.86
N PHE A 63 22.67 21.31 14.59
CA PHE A 63 23.15 21.87 15.86
C PHE A 63 23.70 23.28 15.64
N GLY A 64 24.50 23.46 14.59
CA GLY A 64 25.04 24.75 14.18
C GLY A 64 23.97 25.81 13.91
N GLN A 65 22.72 25.44 13.62
CA GLN A 65 21.63 26.42 13.46
C GLN A 65 21.19 27.06 14.78
N LEU A 66 21.32 26.35 15.90
CA LEU A 66 20.99 26.91 17.21
C LEU A 66 22.13 27.79 17.73
N VAL A 67 23.38 27.46 17.41
CA VAL A 67 24.59 28.12 17.95
C VAL A 67 25.28 29.10 16.99
N ALA A 68 24.78 29.24 15.75
CA ALA A 68 25.30 30.20 14.77
C ALA A 68 25.09 31.66 15.24
N ASP A 69 26.04 32.52 14.86
CA ASP A 69 26.11 33.97 15.20
C ASP A 69 26.38 34.31 16.68
N ASP A 70 26.56 33.34 17.59
CA ASP A 70 26.82 33.63 19.01
C ASP A 70 28.28 33.99 19.36
N GLY A 71 29.24 33.82 18.44
CA GLY A 71 30.66 33.90 18.81
C GLY A 71 31.03 32.90 19.92
N LEU A 72 30.30 31.77 20.01
CA LEU A 72 30.64 30.61 20.84
C LEU A 72 31.90 29.95 20.27
N ASP A 73 33.04 30.59 20.48
CA ASP A 73 34.34 30.10 20.02
C ASP A 73 34.73 28.77 20.69
N GLU A 74 34.12 28.42 21.81
CA GLU A 74 34.19 27.11 22.48
C GLU A 74 32.95 26.93 23.37
N ILE A 75 32.18 25.85 23.18
CA ILE A 75 31.20 25.43 24.19
C ILE A 75 31.92 24.46 25.12
N GLY A 76 32.03 24.83 26.39
CA GLY A 76 32.60 23.97 27.43
C GLY A 76 31.63 22.84 27.78
N GLY A 77 32.08 21.60 27.62
CA GLY A 77 31.47 20.42 28.21
C GLY A 77 31.83 20.27 29.69
N THR A 78 31.39 19.16 30.28
CA THR A 78 31.88 18.72 31.60
C THR A 78 33.35 18.27 31.49
N ASP A 79 34.10 18.40 32.57
CA ASP A 79 35.46 17.84 32.71
C ASP A 79 36.53 18.35 31.73
N GLY A 80 36.36 19.56 31.20
CA GLY A 80 37.37 20.23 30.34
C GLY A 80 37.32 19.84 28.87
N ILE A 81 36.32 19.08 28.44
CA ILE A 81 36.07 18.75 27.04
C ILE A 81 35.50 19.99 26.33
N SER A 82 36.09 20.41 25.21
CA SER A 82 35.59 21.55 24.42
C SER A 82 35.18 21.13 23.02
N VAL A 83 34.13 21.76 22.49
CA VAL A 83 33.68 21.58 21.10
C VAL A 83 33.48 22.95 20.45
N LYS A 84 34.07 23.13 19.27
CA LYS A 84 34.02 24.35 18.47
C LYS A 84 33.54 24.02 17.06
N LEU A 85 32.52 24.71 16.57
CA LEU A 85 32.14 24.65 15.15
C LEU A 85 33.24 25.32 14.32
N VAL A 86 33.82 24.59 13.37
CA VAL A 86 34.86 25.07 12.44
C VAL A 86 34.22 25.60 11.17
N GLU A 87 33.32 24.81 10.59
CA GLU A 87 32.70 25.14 9.30
C GLU A 87 31.30 24.52 9.22
N ARG A 88 30.41 25.22 8.50
CA ARG A 88 29.13 24.70 8.07
C ARG A 88 28.94 24.93 6.58
N GLN A 89 28.66 23.86 5.86
CA GLN A 89 28.30 23.90 4.44
C GLN A 89 26.80 23.67 4.30
N ASN A 90 26.15 24.61 3.61
CA ASN A 90 24.73 24.51 3.27
C ASN A 90 24.62 24.13 1.78
N GLY A 91 24.16 22.91 1.50
CA GLY A 91 23.94 22.36 0.16
C GLY A 91 22.77 21.36 0.17
N PRO A 92 22.64 20.48 -0.85
CA PRO A 92 21.65 19.39 -0.85
C PRO A 92 21.73 18.52 0.41
N GLN A 93 22.95 18.41 0.95
CA GLN A 93 23.23 17.83 2.25
C GLN A 93 23.89 18.88 3.14
N ILE A 94 23.48 18.96 4.41
CA ILE A 94 24.12 19.87 5.38
C ILE A 94 25.31 19.15 6.00
N ILE A 95 26.48 19.80 6.00
CA ILE A 95 27.70 19.25 6.61
C ILE A 95 28.21 20.26 7.64
N GLU A 96 28.50 19.78 8.85
CA GLU A 96 29.08 20.58 9.92
C GLU A 96 30.36 19.92 10.43
N SER A 97 31.45 20.67 10.50
CA SER A 97 32.74 20.20 11.02
C SER A 97 33.06 20.89 12.33
N TYR A 98 33.44 20.11 13.33
CA TYR A 98 33.73 20.55 14.69
C TYR A 98 35.16 20.20 15.08
N MET A 99 35.84 21.11 15.77
CA MET A 99 37.07 20.84 16.50
C MET A 99 36.68 20.43 17.92
N MET A 100 37.07 19.23 18.34
CA MET A 100 36.86 18.76 19.70
C MET A 100 38.20 18.55 20.40
N THR A 101 38.33 19.04 21.63
CA THR A 101 39.47 18.76 22.51
C THR A 101 39.01 17.96 23.71
N ILE A 102 39.70 16.85 24.00
CA ILE A 102 39.41 15.96 25.13
C ILE A 102 40.68 15.86 25.97
N PRO A 103 40.67 16.27 27.25
CA PRO A 103 41.83 16.11 28.13
C PRO A 103 42.19 14.64 28.35
N ALA A 104 43.45 14.37 28.64
CA ALA A 104 43.95 13.01 28.91
C ALA A 104 43.09 12.29 29.96
N GLY A 105 42.68 11.06 29.64
CA GLY A 105 41.89 10.20 30.54
C GLY A 105 40.43 10.61 30.71
N GLN A 106 39.94 11.63 30.00
CA GLN A 106 38.53 12.02 30.01
C GLN A 106 37.74 11.31 28.92
N SER A 107 36.43 11.17 29.16
CA SER A 107 35.51 10.58 28.19
C SER A 107 34.21 11.35 28.07
N ARG A 108 33.62 11.29 26.89
CA ARG A 108 32.29 11.81 26.56
C ARG A 108 31.47 10.71 25.92
N LYS A 109 30.41 10.31 26.61
CA LYS A 109 29.35 9.49 26.03
C LYS A 109 28.28 10.41 25.45
N ALA A 110 27.96 10.22 24.18
CA ALA A 110 26.96 11.01 23.48
C ALA A 110 25.68 10.20 23.27
N SER A 111 24.54 10.86 23.49
CA SER A 111 23.23 10.34 23.11
C SER A 111 23.09 10.30 21.58
N PRO A 112 22.20 9.43 21.05
CA PRO A 112 21.85 9.43 19.63
C PRO A 112 21.57 10.84 19.10
N HIS A 113 22.22 11.18 17.99
CA HIS A 113 21.95 12.41 17.25
C HIS A 113 20.75 12.20 16.29
N MET A 114 20.55 13.13 15.34
CA MET A 114 19.46 13.05 14.37
C MET A 114 19.51 11.72 13.59
N LEU A 115 18.35 11.10 13.36
CA LEU A 115 18.23 9.85 12.60
C LEU A 115 18.90 9.98 11.22
N GLY A 116 19.71 9.00 10.83
CA GLY A 116 20.42 8.98 9.55
C GLY A 116 21.68 9.86 9.49
N LEU A 117 22.05 10.53 10.59
CA LEU A 117 23.28 11.32 10.67
C LEU A 117 24.50 10.40 10.63
N LYS A 118 25.46 10.71 9.75
CA LYS A 118 26.77 10.06 9.71
C LYS A 118 27.81 10.94 10.35
N GLU A 119 28.70 10.33 11.11
CA GLU A 119 29.76 11.01 11.82
C GLU A 119 31.12 10.45 11.40
N THR A 120 32.04 11.34 11.08
CA THR A 120 33.42 11.01 10.76
C THR A 120 34.34 11.71 11.73
N VAL A 121 35.12 10.93 12.47
CA VAL A 121 36.06 11.41 13.49
C VAL A 121 37.47 11.25 12.94
N THR A 122 38.15 12.36 12.71
CA THR A 122 39.55 12.40 12.29
C THR A 122 40.41 12.84 13.48
N VAL A 123 41.41 12.05 13.85
CA VAL A 123 42.28 12.35 14.99
C VAL A 123 43.42 13.23 14.51
N LEU A 124 43.48 14.46 15.02
CA LEU A 124 44.53 15.43 14.70
C LEU A 124 45.73 15.31 15.65
N MET A 125 45.47 14.92 16.90
CA MET A 125 46.49 14.78 17.94
C MET A 125 46.02 13.75 18.97
N GLY A 126 46.95 12.93 19.47
CA GLY A 126 46.69 11.93 20.52
C GLY A 126 46.14 10.60 19.99
N THR A 127 45.51 9.83 20.87
CA THR A 127 44.83 8.56 20.55
C THR A 127 43.50 8.51 21.29
N VAL A 128 42.44 8.14 20.58
CA VAL A 128 41.06 8.11 21.10
C VAL A 128 40.43 6.74 20.90
N LEU A 129 39.67 6.26 21.87
CA LEU A 129 38.72 5.17 21.70
C LEU A 129 37.37 5.77 21.29
N THR A 130 36.89 5.48 20.09
CA THR A 130 35.67 6.09 19.55
C THR A 130 34.90 5.16 18.61
N GLY A 131 33.62 5.46 18.39
CA GLY A 131 32.68 4.64 17.64
C GLY A 131 31.35 4.47 18.38
N GLN A 132 30.44 3.70 17.78
CA GLN A 132 29.22 3.26 18.46
C GLN A 132 29.61 2.37 19.64
N LEU A 133 28.81 2.38 20.71
CA LEU A 133 29.11 1.56 21.90
C LEU A 133 29.24 0.06 21.61
N SER A 134 28.62 -0.42 20.54
CA SER A 134 28.70 -1.81 20.06
C SER A 134 29.95 -2.13 19.23
N SER A 135 30.70 -1.13 18.77
CA SER A 135 31.81 -1.28 17.80
C SER A 135 32.92 -0.23 17.99
N LEU A 136 33.34 -0.03 19.24
CA LEU A 136 34.41 0.91 19.59
C LEU A 136 35.74 0.50 18.95
N SER A 137 36.48 1.49 18.45
CA SER A 137 37.80 1.32 17.84
C SER A 137 38.79 2.33 18.40
N LEU A 138 40.03 1.88 18.62
CA LEU A 138 41.13 2.76 18.99
C LEU A 138 41.69 3.41 17.72
N VAL A 139 41.71 4.74 17.68
CA VAL A 139 42.07 5.54 16.50
C VAL A 139 43.22 6.48 16.85
N HIS A 140 44.25 6.50 16.01
CA HIS A 140 45.49 7.25 16.24
C HIS A 140 45.54 8.54 15.42
N ALA A 141 46.40 9.48 15.83
CA ALA A 141 46.64 10.71 15.08
C ALA A 141 47.00 10.44 13.61
N GLY A 142 46.29 11.10 12.70
CA GLY A 142 46.38 10.88 11.25
C GLY A 142 45.28 9.99 10.68
N ASP A 143 44.64 9.17 11.51
CA ASP A 143 43.58 8.24 11.08
C ASP A 143 42.18 8.86 11.23
N SER A 144 41.19 8.20 10.61
CA SER A 144 39.78 8.56 10.72
C SER A 144 38.90 7.33 10.82
N ILE A 145 37.75 7.47 11.48
CA ILE A 145 36.69 6.47 11.51
C ILE A 145 35.35 7.11 11.17
N GLN A 146 34.48 6.35 10.49
CA GLN A 146 33.10 6.74 10.23
C GLN A 146 32.13 5.75 10.87
N PHE A 147 31.06 6.27 11.48
CA PHE A 147 29.97 5.49 12.06
C PHE A 147 28.65 6.26 11.97
N ASN A 148 27.52 5.61 12.24
CA ASN A 148 26.23 6.31 12.32
C ASN A 148 26.13 7.01 13.69
N GLY A 149 25.92 8.33 13.67
CA GLY A 149 25.77 9.17 14.87
C GLY A 149 24.35 9.13 15.45
N ASP A 150 23.41 8.45 14.79
CA ASP A 150 22.04 8.20 15.27
C ASP A 150 21.91 7.05 16.28
N ALA A 151 23.05 6.57 16.81
CA ALA A 151 23.14 5.60 17.89
C ALA A 151 24.04 6.14 19.02
N PRO A 152 23.94 5.58 20.25
CA PRO A 152 24.83 5.99 21.34
C PRO A 152 26.30 5.70 20.99
N HIS A 153 27.17 6.68 21.21
CA HIS A 153 28.58 6.60 20.81
C HIS A 153 29.50 7.25 21.86
N LEU A 154 30.81 6.97 21.77
CA LEU A 154 31.81 7.34 22.77
C LEU A 154 32.98 8.10 22.16
N TYR A 155 33.53 9.04 22.93
CA TYR A 155 34.84 9.65 22.73
C TYR A 155 35.63 9.51 24.01
N GLU A 156 36.69 8.71 24.04
CA GLU A 156 37.53 8.53 25.22
C GLU A 156 38.99 8.76 24.89
N ALA A 157 39.60 9.77 25.50
CA ALA A 157 41.03 10.02 25.37
C ALA A 157 41.80 9.02 26.22
N THR A 158 42.86 8.43 25.65
CA THR A 158 43.79 7.63 26.45
C THR A 158 44.42 8.47 27.57
N ALA A 159 44.86 7.83 28.66
CA ALA A 159 45.47 8.53 29.79
C ALA A 159 46.85 9.19 29.48
N ALA A 160 47.39 8.98 28.27
CA ALA A 160 48.74 9.39 27.92
C ALA A 160 48.86 10.86 27.47
N SER A 161 47.83 11.42 26.83
CA SER A 161 47.87 12.78 26.29
C SER A 161 46.48 13.29 25.96
N ASP A 162 46.33 14.61 25.91
CA ASP A 162 45.15 15.25 25.35
C ASP A 162 44.94 14.84 23.89
N VAL A 163 43.69 14.84 23.47
CA VAL A 163 43.27 14.49 22.11
C VAL A 163 42.63 15.70 21.44
N LYS A 164 42.98 15.93 20.17
CA LYS A 164 42.27 16.87 19.29
C LYS A 164 41.68 16.13 18.10
N LEU A 165 40.40 16.37 17.85
CA LEU A 165 39.62 15.70 16.81
C LEU A 165 39.00 16.74 15.87
N LEU A 166 38.96 16.40 14.59
CA LEU A 166 38.02 17.00 13.65
C LEU A 166 36.83 16.03 13.51
N VAL A 167 35.67 16.46 13.96
CA VAL A 167 34.43 15.68 13.93
C VAL A 167 33.53 16.27 12.85
N THR A 168 33.31 15.52 11.78
CA THR A 168 32.46 15.95 10.66
C THR A 168 31.12 15.23 10.73
N LEU A 169 30.05 16.00 10.82
CA LEU A 169 28.68 15.55 10.85
C LEU A 169 28.05 15.79 9.49
N VAL A 170 27.57 14.72 8.88
CA VAL A 170 26.85 14.76 7.62
C VAL A 170 25.37 14.50 7.93
N TYR A 171 24.57 15.54 7.86
CA TYR A 171 23.12 15.44 8.08
C TYR A 171 22.46 14.75 6.89
N PRO A 172 21.40 13.95 7.07
CA PRO A 172 20.59 13.45 5.97
C PRO A 172 19.90 14.59 5.20
N ASP A 173 19.62 14.37 3.91
CA ASP A 173 18.89 15.31 3.04
C ASP A 173 17.54 15.68 3.68
N PRO A 174 17.17 16.97 3.83
CA PRO A 174 15.89 17.41 4.36
C PRO A 174 14.65 16.81 3.66
N GLU A 175 14.72 16.48 2.37
CA GLU A 175 13.65 15.74 1.69
C GLU A 175 13.63 14.26 2.10
N ALA A 176 14.80 13.65 2.29
CA ALA A 176 14.93 12.32 2.90
C ALA A 176 14.51 12.30 4.39
N VAL A 177 14.61 13.43 5.12
CA VAL A 177 14.15 13.57 6.52
C VAL A 177 12.68 13.96 6.63
N ARG A 178 12.10 14.64 5.64
CA ARG A 178 10.63 14.76 5.52
C ARG A 178 9.99 13.38 5.34
N ALA A 179 10.72 12.41 4.81
CA ALA A 179 10.35 10.99 4.81
C ALA A 179 10.57 10.27 6.17
N ILE A 180 11.06 10.95 7.22
CA ILE A 180 11.31 10.40 8.57
C ILE A 180 10.24 10.94 9.54
N SER A 181 9.32 10.17 10.09
CA SER A 181 9.23 8.73 10.17
C SER A 181 7.76 8.40 10.02
N MET A 182 7.41 7.60 9.01
CA MET A 182 6.12 6.91 9.01
C MET A 182 6.05 5.90 10.17
N GLU A 183 7.06 5.82 11.04
CA GLU A 183 7.14 4.91 12.18
C GLU A 183 7.23 5.63 13.54
N TYR A 184 6.51 5.13 14.52
CA TYR A 184 6.58 5.56 15.92
C TYR A 184 6.95 4.36 16.78
N ARG A 185 7.97 4.51 17.63
CA ARG A 185 8.36 3.49 18.61
C ARG A 185 7.87 3.90 19.98
N ILE A 186 7.14 3.02 20.65
CA ILE A 186 6.52 3.28 21.95
C ILE A 186 6.78 2.06 22.83
N ALA A 187 7.12 2.26 24.10
CA ALA A 187 7.21 1.16 25.05
C ALA A 187 5.83 0.47 25.21
N TRP A 188 5.82 -0.85 25.39
CA TRP A 188 4.59 -1.60 25.63
C TRP A 188 3.90 -1.11 26.91
N PRO A 189 2.62 -0.70 26.85
CA PRO A 189 1.93 -0.18 28.02
C PRO A 189 1.79 -1.25 29.12
N GLN A 190 2.16 -0.90 30.35
CA GLN A 190 2.14 -1.84 31.48
C GLN A 190 0.79 -1.86 32.21
N HIS A 191 -0.01 -0.80 32.03
CA HIS A 191 -1.29 -0.61 32.72
C HIS A 191 -2.40 -0.18 31.76
N GLN A 192 -3.66 -0.50 32.11
CA GLN A 192 -4.83 -0.24 31.25
C GLN A 192 -5.07 1.25 31.00
N ASN A 193 -4.71 2.12 31.95
CA ASN A 193 -4.83 3.57 31.81
C ASN A 193 -3.88 4.12 30.73
N GLU A 194 -2.68 3.56 30.58
CA GLU A 194 -1.72 3.99 29.55
C GLU A 194 -2.25 3.74 28.13
N TRP A 195 -2.99 2.64 27.92
CA TRP A 195 -3.69 2.39 26.65
C TRP A 195 -4.71 3.49 26.32
N GLU A 196 -5.48 3.94 27.31
CA GLU A 196 -6.56 4.91 27.12
C GLU A 196 -6.10 6.37 27.09
N GLU A 197 -5.09 6.73 27.88
CA GLU A 197 -4.61 8.12 28.00
C GLU A 197 -3.49 8.43 27.01
N ASN A 198 -2.51 7.52 26.86
CA ASN A 198 -1.32 7.77 26.05
C ASN A 198 -1.47 7.20 24.64
N ILE A 199 -1.73 5.89 24.51
CA ILE A 199 -1.76 5.23 23.19
C ILE A 199 -2.90 5.77 22.34
N ARG A 200 -4.11 5.88 22.89
CA ARG A 200 -5.27 6.42 22.18
C ARG A 200 -5.04 7.86 21.67
N SER A 201 -4.34 8.69 22.44
CA SER A 201 -4.04 10.08 22.06
C SER A 201 -3.11 10.13 20.85
N VAL A 202 -2.00 9.38 20.89
CA VAL A 202 -1.07 9.23 19.76
C VAL A 202 -1.82 8.69 18.55
N PHE A 203 -2.59 7.62 18.73
CA PHE A 203 -3.33 6.98 17.65
C PHE A 203 -4.32 7.93 16.97
N SER A 204 -5.10 8.66 17.78
CA SER A 204 -6.09 9.62 17.27
C SER A 204 -5.44 10.73 16.44
N ARG A 205 -4.26 11.21 16.86
CA ARG A 205 -3.49 12.18 16.09
C ARG A 205 -3.02 11.60 14.74
N LEU A 206 -2.44 10.40 14.74
CA LEU A 206 -1.96 9.76 13.50
C LEU A 206 -3.11 9.46 12.54
N CYS A 207 -4.27 9.05 13.05
CA CYS A 207 -5.48 8.88 12.25
C CYS A 207 -5.90 10.19 11.57
N ILE A 208 -5.85 11.32 12.28
CA ILE A 208 -6.16 12.65 11.71
C ILE A 208 -5.14 13.04 10.64
N GLU A 209 -3.85 12.80 10.89
CA GLU A 209 -2.79 13.11 9.93
C GLU A 209 -2.94 12.28 8.63
N VAL A 210 -3.25 10.99 8.75
CA VAL A 210 -3.56 10.11 7.61
C VAL A 210 -4.82 10.56 6.88
N GLN A 211 -5.88 10.91 7.63
CA GLN A 211 -7.12 11.44 7.05
C GLN A 211 -6.88 12.72 6.23
N ASN A 212 -5.92 13.54 6.64
CA ASN A 212 -5.59 14.79 5.96
C ASN A 212 -4.59 14.62 4.79
N GLY A 213 -4.29 13.38 4.38
CA GLY A 213 -3.54 13.09 3.16
C GLY A 213 -2.12 12.56 3.36
N LEU A 214 -1.72 12.17 4.57
CA LEU A 214 -0.48 11.41 4.75
C LEU A 214 -0.70 9.92 4.43
N CYS A 215 0.23 9.32 3.69
CA CYS A 215 0.04 8.02 3.05
C CYS A 215 -0.15 6.86 4.03
N CYS A 216 0.61 6.80 5.11
CA CYS A 216 0.49 5.77 6.15
C CYS A 216 1.35 6.08 7.39
N TYR A 217 1.03 5.41 8.50
CA TYR A 217 1.88 5.32 9.68
C TYR A 217 1.98 3.89 10.20
N ARG A 218 3.03 3.60 10.96
CA ARG A 218 3.28 2.38 11.69
C ARG A 218 3.66 2.74 13.13
N ILE A 219 3.06 2.09 14.10
CA ILE A 219 3.45 2.17 15.51
C ILE A 219 4.05 0.82 15.87
N LEU A 220 5.23 0.82 16.48
CA LEU A 220 5.94 -0.36 16.95
C LEU A 220 5.97 -0.31 18.47
N PHE A 221 5.60 -1.42 19.12
CA PHE A 221 5.67 -1.54 20.56
C PHE A 221 6.96 -2.26 20.98
N GLU A 222 7.82 -1.54 21.70
CA GLU A 222 9.07 -2.05 22.25
C GLU A 222 8.83 -2.67 23.63
N ASP A 223 9.71 -3.57 24.05
CA ASP A 223 9.66 -4.21 25.38
C ASP A 223 8.31 -4.92 25.69
N CYS A 224 7.63 -5.44 24.66
CA CYS A 224 6.40 -6.23 24.85
C CYS A 224 6.70 -7.51 25.67
N PRO A 225 6.08 -7.67 26.85
CA PRO A 225 6.31 -8.85 27.70
C PRO A 225 5.50 -10.07 27.23
N LEU A 226 4.54 -9.87 26.33
CA LEU A 226 3.65 -10.91 25.84
C LEU A 226 4.29 -11.66 24.67
N ASN A 227 3.88 -12.92 24.47
CA ASN A 227 4.17 -13.59 23.21
C ASN A 227 3.38 -12.92 22.06
N ARG A 228 3.77 -13.23 20.82
CA ARG A 228 3.22 -12.58 19.62
C ARG A 228 1.69 -12.71 19.51
N VAL A 229 1.13 -13.86 19.88
CA VAL A 229 -0.30 -14.13 19.75
C VAL A 229 -1.09 -13.29 20.77
N ASP A 230 -0.68 -13.33 22.03
CA ASP A 230 -1.35 -12.56 23.09
C ASP A 230 -1.21 -11.05 22.88
N ALA A 231 -0.08 -10.60 22.34
CA ALA A 231 0.13 -9.20 21.99
C ALA A 231 -0.81 -8.75 20.85
N GLN A 232 -0.98 -9.57 19.82
CA GLN A 232 -1.92 -9.30 18.72
C GLN A 232 -3.37 -9.24 19.20
N VAL A 233 -3.78 -10.16 20.07
CA VAL A 233 -5.12 -10.17 20.68
C VAL A 233 -5.35 -8.88 21.46
N THR A 234 -4.40 -8.49 22.32
CA THR A 234 -4.48 -7.24 23.10
C THR A 234 -4.66 -6.01 22.21
N ILE A 235 -3.87 -5.91 21.14
CA ILE A 235 -3.97 -4.82 20.17
C ILE A 235 -5.31 -4.85 19.42
N ALA A 236 -5.76 -6.04 19.00
CA ALA A 236 -7.01 -6.20 18.28
C ALA A 236 -8.21 -5.76 19.14
N GLU A 237 -8.23 -6.13 20.43
CA GLU A 237 -9.26 -5.69 21.38
C GLU A 237 -9.24 -4.16 21.58
N PHE A 238 -8.06 -3.56 21.66
CA PHE A 238 -7.92 -2.10 21.72
C PHE A 238 -8.47 -1.40 20.47
N ILE A 239 -8.09 -1.88 19.27
CA ILE A 239 -8.61 -1.37 18.00
C ILE A 239 -10.13 -1.51 17.94
N ASP A 240 -10.67 -2.67 18.32
CA ASP A 240 -12.09 -2.96 18.21
C ASP A 240 -12.93 -2.07 19.15
N LYS A 241 -12.46 -1.88 20.39
CA LYS A 241 -13.08 -0.97 21.37
C LYS A 241 -13.25 0.45 20.83
N HIS A 242 -12.31 0.94 20.03
CA HIS A 242 -12.28 2.31 19.51
C HIS A 242 -12.68 2.42 18.04
N ARG A 243 -13.03 1.32 17.37
CA ARG A 243 -13.30 1.23 15.93
C ARG A 243 -14.28 2.29 15.42
N LYS A 244 -15.33 2.61 16.20
CA LYS A 244 -16.31 3.65 15.86
C LYS A 244 -15.70 5.05 15.71
N SER A 245 -14.66 5.36 16.47
CA SER A 245 -13.97 6.66 16.41
C SER A 245 -12.99 6.76 15.25
N TRP A 246 -12.57 5.63 14.66
CA TRP A 246 -11.51 5.54 13.66
C TRP A 246 -11.99 4.94 12.33
N GLN A 247 -13.28 5.05 12.00
CA GLN A 247 -13.86 4.53 10.76
C GLN A 247 -13.26 5.15 9.48
N GLN A 248 -12.58 6.28 9.61
CA GLN A 248 -11.91 7.02 8.51
C GLN A 248 -10.54 6.44 8.13
N VAL A 249 -10.02 5.45 8.88
CA VAL A 249 -8.73 4.80 8.62
C VAL A 249 -8.84 3.27 8.62
N GLN A 250 -7.92 2.60 7.94
CA GLN A 250 -7.75 1.15 8.01
C GLN A 250 -6.61 0.84 8.98
N LEU A 251 -6.85 -0.10 9.87
CA LEU A 251 -5.95 -0.44 10.96
C LEU A 251 -5.60 -1.91 10.91
N PHE A 252 -4.31 -2.23 10.94
CA PHE A 252 -3.81 -3.61 10.90
C PHE A 252 -2.86 -3.86 12.05
N SER A 253 -3.08 -4.94 12.80
CA SER A 253 -2.13 -5.45 13.78
C SER A 253 -1.09 -6.32 13.07
N VAL A 254 0.19 -6.00 13.22
CA VAL A 254 1.31 -6.71 12.58
C VAL A 254 2.38 -7.09 13.59
N CYS A 255 3.14 -8.14 13.28
CA CYS A 255 4.17 -8.76 14.11
C CYS A 255 5.57 -8.79 13.46
N THR A 256 5.75 -8.19 12.27
CA THR A 256 7.02 -8.24 11.54
C THR A 256 7.67 -6.86 11.40
N PRO A 257 8.93 -6.64 11.84
CA PRO A 257 9.75 -7.51 12.71
C PRO A 257 9.38 -7.40 14.21
N ILE A 258 8.63 -6.36 14.57
CA ILE A 258 8.19 -6.03 15.93
C ILE A 258 6.67 -5.92 15.92
N ILE A 259 6.02 -6.27 17.03
CA ILE A 259 4.57 -6.09 17.20
C ILE A 259 4.18 -4.61 17.05
N GLY A 260 3.12 -4.33 16.32
CA GLY A 260 2.75 -2.98 15.98
C GLY A 260 1.40 -2.84 15.33
N ILE A 261 1.04 -1.59 15.03
CA ILE A 261 -0.18 -1.23 14.31
C ILE A 261 0.20 -0.40 13.09
N ILE A 262 -0.33 -0.76 11.93
CA ILE A 262 -0.22 0.05 10.71
C ILE A 262 -1.55 0.77 10.47
N ILE A 263 -1.46 2.04 10.13
CA ILE A 263 -2.55 2.97 9.87
C ILE A 263 -2.47 3.38 8.40
N PHE A 264 -3.50 3.05 7.64
CA PHE A 264 -3.68 3.49 6.25
C PHE A 264 -4.91 4.38 6.12
N PRO A 265 -4.99 5.22 5.09
CA PRO A 265 -6.22 5.95 4.79
C PRO A 265 -7.34 4.95 4.45
N HIS A 266 -8.53 5.14 5.05
CA HIS A 266 -9.73 4.41 4.64
C HIS A 266 -10.34 5.11 3.43
N LEU A 267 -9.69 4.88 2.31
CA LEU A 267 -10.21 5.27 1.02
C LEU A 267 -11.45 4.44 0.73
N HIS A 268 -12.63 5.04 0.76
CA HIS A 268 -13.83 4.36 0.29
C HIS A 268 -13.62 3.89 -1.14
N PRO A 269 -13.65 2.57 -1.41
CA PRO A 269 -13.09 2.07 -2.65
C PRO A 269 -14.12 2.12 -3.80
N PHE A 270 -15.42 2.18 -3.50
CA PHE A 270 -16.47 2.18 -4.53
C PHE A 270 -16.99 3.57 -4.85
N ARG A 271 -17.36 3.76 -6.12
CA ARG A 271 -18.12 4.91 -6.64
C ARG A 271 -19.51 4.46 -7.10
N ASP A 272 -20.47 5.39 -7.11
CA ASP A 272 -21.81 5.15 -7.65
C ASP A 272 -21.74 4.74 -9.12
N LEU A 273 -22.55 3.76 -9.53
CA LEU A 273 -22.62 3.27 -10.91
C LEU A 273 -23.30 4.29 -11.84
N PRO A 274 -23.02 4.27 -13.16
CA PRO A 274 -23.57 5.24 -14.08
C PRO A 274 -25.11 5.16 -14.11
N ASN A 275 -25.74 6.32 -14.29
CA ASN A 275 -27.19 6.38 -14.44
C ASN A 275 -27.62 5.71 -15.75
N SER A 276 -28.55 4.77 -15.68
CA SER A 276 -29.24 4.24 -16.85
C SER A 276 -30.10 5.36 -17.47
N ARG A 277 -29.96 5.61 -18.77
CA ARG A 277 -30.86 6.51 -19.52
C ARG A 277 -32.22 5.87 -19.80
N THR A 278 -32.28 4.55 -19.73
CA THR A 278 -33.51 3.77 -19.87
C THR A 278 -34.04 3.45 -18.48
N ASP A 279 -35.22 4.01 -18.15
CA ASP A 279 -36.08 3.49 -17.08
C ASP A 279 -36.52 2.09 -17.51
N CYS A 280 -35.71 1.10 -17.18
CA CYS A 280 -36.03 -0.27 -17.55
C CYS A 280 -36.93 -0.87 -16.49
N GLN A 281 -38.05 -1.44 -16.92
CA GLN A 281 -38.96 -2.25 -16.10
C GLN A 281 -38.37 -3.66 -15.78
N ASP A 282 -37.08 -3.90 -16.04
CA ASP A 282 -36.41 -5.17 -15.73
C ASP A 282 -36.06 -5.30 -14.25
N ASP A 283 -36.73 -6.23 -13.57
CA ASP A 283 -36.55 -6.50 -12.14
C ASP A 283 -35.09 -6.86 -11.79
N LEU A 284 -34.38 -7.63 -12.63
CA LEU A 284 -33.03 -8.11 -12.30
C LEU A 284 -31.97 -7.00 -12.34
N PHE A 285 -31.95 -6.19 -13.41
CA PHE A 285 -30.98 -5.09 -13.53
C PHE A 285 -31.21 -4.03 -12.44
N ALA A 286 -32.47 -3.71 -12.15
CA ALA A 286 -32.84 -2.81 -11.07
C ALA A 286 -32.42 -3.36 -9.70
N GLN A 287 -32.68 -4.65 -9.43
CA GLN A 287 -32.25 -5.33 -8.21
C GLN A 287 -30.71 -5.32 -8.06
N ALA A 288 -29.97 -5.66 -9.12
CA ALA A 288 -28.52 -5.63 -9.11
C ALA A 288 -27.98 -4.23 -8.80
N ARG A 289 -28.55 -3.17 -9.39
CA ARG A 289 -28.19 -1.77 -9.06
C ARG A 289 -28.51 -1.41 -7.61
N GLN A 290 -29.66 -1.83 -7.08
CA GLN A 290 -30.02 -1.59 -5.68
C GLN A 290 -29.00 -2.24 -4.73
N ILE A 291 -28.60 -3.49 -5.00
CA ILE A 291 -27.59 -4.18 -4.19
C ILE A 291 -26.23 -3.48 -4.31
N ALA A 292 -25.81 -3.12 -5.52
CA ALA A 292 -24.54 -2.41 -5.74
C ALA A 292 -24.50 -1.03 -5.07
N ALA A 293 -25.65 -0.38 -4.87
CA ALA A 293 -25.72 0.91 -4.15
C ALA A 293 -25.41 0.75 -2.64
N MET A 294 -25.58 -0.45 -2.07
CA MET A 294 -25.30 -0.72 -0.64
C MET A 294 -23.85 -0.47 -0.22
N VAL A 295 -22.91 -0.54 -1.16
CA VAL A 295 -21.48 -0.33 -0.90
C VAL A 295 -20.99 1.06 -1.30
N SER A 296 -21.87 1.97 -1.74
CA SER A 296 -21.51 3.32 -2.19
C SER A 296 -21.66 4.35 -1.06
N ILE A 297 -21.06 5.55 -1.16
CA ILE A 297 -21.16 6.62 -0.13
C ILE A 297 -22.05 7.77 -0.60
N PRO A 298 -22.96 8.28 0.26
CA PRO A 298 -23.26 7.77 1.61
C PRO A 298 -23.92 6.38 1.53
N VAL A 299 -23.56 5.50 2.47
CA VAL A 299 -24.20 4.18 2.56
C VAL A 299 -25.68 4.41 2.71
N GLN A 300 -26.46 3.87 1.77
CA GLN A 300 -27.89 4.06 1.77
C GLN A 300 -28.51 3.09 2.79
N ASP A 301 -28.57 3.54 4.05
CA ASP A 301 -29.04 2.78 5.24
C ASP A 301 -30.47 2.21 5.12
N SER A 302 -31.19 2.51 4.04
CA SER A 302 -32.61 2.15 3.85
C SER A 302 -32.89 1.15 2.73
N LEU A 303 -31.88 0.66 2.01
CA LEU A 303 -32.11 -0.17 0.82
C LEU A 303 -32.30 -1.67 1.10
N LEU A 304 -31.42 -2.32 1.85
CA LEU A 304 -31.47 -3.76 2.18
C LEU A 304 -30.80 -4.05 3.53
N SER A 305 -31.38 -4.96 4.32
CA SER A 305 -30.83 -5.44 5.59
C SER A 305 -29.84 -6.60 5.41
N VAL A 306 -28.99 -6.84 6.41
CA VAL A 306 -28.02 -7.95 6.40
C VAL A 306 -28.70 -9.33 6.17
N PRO A 307 -29.84 -9.67 6.81
CA PRO A 307 -30.54 -10.93 6.51
C PRO A 307 -31.05 -11.05 5.07
N GLU A 308 -31.50 -9.94 4.48
CA GLU A 308 -31.94 -9.92 3.07
C GLU A 308 -30.76 -10.17 2.14
N LEU A 309 -29.63 -9.47 2.34
CA LEU A 309 -28.41 -9.70 1.58
C LEU A 309 -27.90 -11.15 1.72
N LYS A 310 -27.97 -11.75 2.91
CA LYS A 310 -27.61 -13.17 3.12
C LYS A 310 -28.51 -14.14 2.36
N THR A 311 -29.76 -13.79 2.15
CA THR A 311 -30.66 -14.58 1.29
C THR A 311 -30.24 -14.42 -0.17
N LEU A 312 -29.93 -13.20 -0.59
CA LEU A 312 -29.52 -12.88 -1.96
C LEU A 312 -28.17 -13.50 -2.36
N THR A 313 -27.26 -13.78 -1.43
CA THR A 313 -26.04 -14.56 -1.75
C THR A 313 -26.36 -15.95 -2.29
N ARG A 314 -27.55 -16.50 -2.02
CA ARG A 314 -28.03 -17.78 -2.55
C ARG A 314 -28.97 -17.65 -3.75
N SER A 315 -29.05 -16.45 -4.35
CA SER A 315 -29.82 -16.23 -5.57
C SER A 315 -29.36 -17.17 -6.68
N SER A 316 -30.31 -17.60 -7.51
CA SER A 316 -30.00 -18.32 -8.75
C SER A 316 -29.33 -17.43 -9.80
N SER A 317 -29.47 -16.10 -9.68
CA SER A 317 -28.70 -15.16 -10.49
C SER A 317 -27.31 -14.96 -9.89
N MET A 318 -26.30 -15.17 -10.73
CA MET A 318 -24.90 -15.01 -10.36
C MET A 318 -24.57 -13.56 -10.04
N ILE A 319 -25.04 -12.60 -10.85
CA ILE A 319 -24.74 -11.17 -10.61
C ILE A 319 -25.30 -10.70 -9.26
N VAL A 320 -26.52 -11.13 -8.90
CA VAL A 320 -27.14 -10.81 -7.61
C VAL A 320 -26.35 -11.44 -6.46
N SER A 321 -25.97 -12.70 -6.60
CA SER A 321 -25.20 -13.43 -5.58
C SER A 321 -23.84 -12.79 -5.28
N VAL A 322 -23.13 -12.35 -6.33
CA VAL A 322 -21.83 -11.69 -6.23
C VAL A 322 -21.95 -10.31 -5.59
N LEU A 323 -22.85 -9.46 -6.08
CA LEU A 323 -23.05 -8.12 -5.55
C LEU A 323 -23.54 -8.15 -4.09
N ALA A 324 -24.39 -9.11 -3.72
CA ALA A 324 -24.85 -9.26 -2.33
C ALA A 324 -23.70 -9.69 -1.41
N THR A 325 -22.79 -10.53 -1.91
CA THR A 325 -21.59 -10.91 -1.17
C THR A 325 -20.64 -9.74 -0.95
N GLU A 326 -20.40 -8.94 -1.99
CA GLU A 326 -19.60 -7.71 -1.89
C GLU A 326 -20.19 -6.74 -0.86
N ALA A 327 -21.52 -6.56 -0.86
CA ALA A 327 -22.24 -5.75 0.12
C ALA A 327 -22.05 -6.25 1.56
N LEU A 328 -22.18 -7.56 1.78
CA LEU A 328 -21.99 -8.17 3.09
C LEU A 328 -20.54 -8.03 3.58
N LEU A 329 -19.55 -8.25 2.72
CA LEU A 329 -18.14 -8.10 3.07
C LEU A 329 -17.84 -6.68 3.58
N ARG A 330 -18.41 -5.65 2.93
CA ARG A 330 -18.28 -4.25 3.35
C ARG A 330 -18.95 -3.94 4.68
N MET A 331 -19.98 -4.68 5.02
CA MET A 331 -20.63 -4.64 6.34
C MET A 331 -19.91 -5.51 7.39
N ASN A 332 -18.69 -5.99 7.10
CA ASN A 332 -17.91 -6.91 7.93
C ASN A 332 -18.65 -8.23 8.23
N ASN A 333 -19.49 -8.68 7.29
CA ASN A 333 -20.22 -9.94 7.34
C ASN A 333 -19.69 -10.88 6.26
N ILE A 334 -18.79 -11.80 6.64
CA ILE A 334 -18.13 -12.66 5.67
C ILE A 334 -19.15 -13.62 5.07
N SER A 335 -19.20 -13.64 3.75
CA SER A 335 -20.03 -14.52 2.95
C SER A 335 -19.34 -14.80 1.63
N VAL A 336 -19.81 -15.81 0.90
CA VAL A 336 -19.34 -16.14 -0.45
C VAL A 336 -20.55 -16.36 -1.35
N PRO A 337 -20.43 -16.13 -2.67
CA PRO A 337 -21.51 -16.41 -3.61
C PRO A 337 -21.99 -17.87 -3.50
N GLY A 338 -23.29 -18.10 -3.69
CA GLY A 338 -23.94 -19.39 -3.47
C GLY A 338 -23.37 -20.52 -4.33
N ILE A 339 -22.72 -20.20 -5.45
CA ILE A 339 -22.00 -21.16 -6.28
C ILE A 339 -20.90 -21.94 -5.50
N PHE A 340 -20.33 -21.35 -4.45
CA PHE A 340 -19.36 -22.02 -3.57
C PHE A 340 -19.97 -22.87 -2.47
N GLN A 341 -21.27 -22.75 -2.22
CA GLN A 341 -21.96 -23.59 -1.24
C GLN A 341 -22.31 -24.96 -1.83
N VAL A 342 -22.15 -25.15 -3.15
CA VAL A 342 -22.53 -26.36 -3.91
C VAL A 342 -21.33 -27.05 -4.59
N ARG A 343 -20.20 -26.36 -4.78
CA ARG A 343 -18.98 -26.91 -5.42
C ARG A 343 -18.20 -27.80 -4.45
N THR A 344 -18.66 -29.03 -4.24
CA THR A 344 -18.00 -30.05 -3.41
C THR A 344 -17.13 -31.05 -4.19
N GLU A 345 -17.02 -30.95 -5.52
CA GLU A 345 -16.40 -32.01 -6.35
C GLU A 345 -15.65 -31.45 -7.57
N MET A 346 -14.54 -30.74 -7.36
CA MET A 346 -13.51 -30.58 -8.40
C MET A 346 -12.15 -30.83 -7.77
N GLU A 347 -11.48 -31.91 -8.18
CA GLU A 347 -10.04 -32.08 -7.94
C GLU A 347 -9.30 -31.04 -8.81
N LEU A 348 -8.64 -30.05 -8.19
CA LEU A 348 -7.67 -29.24 -8.91
C LEU A 348 -6.47 -30.15 -9.25
N THR A 349 -6.26 -30.43 -10.53
CA THR A 349 -5.14 -31.26 -10.99
C THR A 349 -3.80 -30.65 -10.57
N LYS A 350 -2.98 -31.41 -9.82
CA LYS A 350 -1.61 -31.01 -9.43
C LYS A 350 -0.73 -30.77 -10.65
N HIS A 351 0.09 -29.71 -10.57
CA HIS A 351 1.02 -29.34 -11.63
C HIS A 351 2.42 -30.00 -11.51
N PRO A 352 3.08 -30.35 -12.63
CA PRO A 352 4.50 -30.70 -12.68
C PRO A 352 5.39 -29.45 -12.59
N SER A 353 6.66 -29.65 -12.21
CA SER A 353 7.70 -28.62 -12.16
C SER A 353 7.94 -27.96 -13.52
N ILE A 354 8.12 -26.63 -13.49
CA ILE A 354 8.34 -25.75 -14.65
C ILE A 354 9.67 -26.12 -15.35
N GLU A 355 9.60 -26.67 -16.57
CA GLU A 355 10.71 -26.70 -17.53
C GLU A 355 10.35 -25.91 -18.81
N ASP A 356 11.27 -25.03 -19.18
CA ASP A 356 11.53 -24.33 -20.46
C ASP A 356 10.51 -24.45 -21.61
N ARG A 357 9.49 -23.59 -21.55
CA ARG A 357 8.98 -22.66 -22.61
C ARG A 357 7.59 -22.22 -22.18
N VAL A 358 7.53 -21.14 -21.40
CA VAL A 358 6.33 -20.75 -20.65
C VAL A 358 5.40 -19.94 -21.56
N LEU A 359 4.29 -20.55 -21.99
CA LEU A 359 3.11 -19.79 -22.43
C LEU A 359 2.46 -19.19 -21.17
N PHE A 360 1.76 -18.06 -21.29
CA PHE A 360 1.07 -17.37 -20.18
C PHE A 360 0.23 -18.31 -19.28
N GLU A 361 -0.36 -19.34 -19.87
CA GLU A 361 -1.18 -20.39 -19.22
C GLU A 361 -0.43 -21.25 -18.18
N ASP A 362 0.90 -21.14 -18.14
CA ASP A 362 1.77 -21.94 -17.28
C ASP A 362 2.08 -21.27 -15.93
N ARG A 363 1.65 -20.01 -15.70
CA ARG A 363 1.93 -19.28 -14.44
C ARG A 363 0.71 -18.72 -13.70
N ILE A 364 -0.43 -18.49 -14.35
CA ILE A 364 -1.71 -18.19 -13.67
C ILE A 364 -2.57 -19.45 -13.71
N ASN A 365 -2.99 -19.93 -12.53
CA ASN A 365 -3.81 -21.11 -12.43
C ASN A 365 -5.26 -20.81 -12.87
N VAL A 366 -5.58 -21.07 -14.15
CA VAL A 366 -6.91 -20.83 -14.74
C VAL A 366 -8.04 -21.54 -13.98
N ASP A 367 -7.79 -22.73 -13.43
CA ASP A 367 -8.79 -23.44 -12.63
C ASP A 367 -9.06 -22.74 -11.29
N SER A 368 -8.00 -22.25 -10.64
CA SER A 368 -8.13 -21.43 -9.43
C SER A 368 -8.76 -20.07 -9.74
N TYR A 369 -8.47 -19.47 -10.90
CA TYR A 369 -9.12 -18.25 -11.36
C TYR A 369 -10.64 -18.46 -11.54
N ASP A 370 -11.08 -19.51 -12.24
CA ASP A 370 -12.51 -19.86 -12.31
C ASP A 370 -13.13 -20.07 -10.92
N ALA A 371 -12.36 -20.63 -10.00
CA ALA A 371 -12.82 -20.96 -8.67
C ALA A 371 -12.83 -19.78 -7.69
N TYR A 372 -11.99 -18.76 -7.82
CA TYR A 372 -11.81 -17.78 -6.74
C TYR A 372 -11.91 -16.33 -7.18
N GLU A 373 -11.74 -16.03 -8.48
CA GLU A 373 -11.74 -14.65 -8.97
C GLU A 373 -13.06 -13.92 -8.73
N ILE A 374 -14.17 -14.63 -8.61
CA ILE A 374 -15.49 -14.03 -8.45
C ILE A 374 -15.64 -13.21 -7.14
N VAL A 375 -14.74 -13.38 -6.16
CA VAL A 375 -14.69 -12.54 -4.94
C VAL A 375 -13.74 -11.34 -5.09
N HIS A 376 -13.10 -11.16 -6.25
CA HIS A 376 -12.32 -9.99 -6.57
C HIS A 376 -13.18 -8.73 -6.39
N PRO A 377 -12.69 -7.67 -5.72
CA PRO A 377 -13.45 -6.45 -5.54
C PRO A 377 -13.92 -5.82 -6.86
N ALA A 378 -15.16 -5.34 -6.89
CA ALA A 378 -15.83 -4.79 -8.07
C ALA A 378 -16.03 -5.76 -9.26
N TYR A 379 -15.76 -7.06 -9.13
CA TYR A 379 -15.91 -8.03 -10.23
C TYR A 379 -17.32 -8.00 -10.86
N GLY A 380 -18.37 -8.12 -10.04
CA GLY A 380 -19.75 -7.95 -10.50
C GLY A 380 -20.10 -6.51 -10.92
N ARG A 381 -19.47 -5.51 -10.31
CA ARG A 381 -19.72 -4.10 -10.65
C ARG A 381 -19.23 -3.74 -12.05
N GLN A 382 -18.12 -4.32 -12.51
CA GLN A 382 -17.63 -4.18 -13.88
C GLN A 382 -18.72 -4.57 -14.88
N VAL A 383 -19.28 -5.76 -14.70
CA VAL A 383 -20.38 -6.29 -15.52
C VAL A 383 -21.62 -5.39 -15.46
N LEU A 384 -22.02 -4.99 -14.25
CA LEU A 384 -23.19 -4.14 -14.06
C LEU A 384 -23.01 -2.73 -14.69
N ALA A 385 -21.79 -2.20 -14.69
CA ALA A 385 -21.46 -0.90 -15.28
C ALA A 385 -21.43 -0.93 -16.82
N ILE A 386 -21.09 -2.08 -17.43
CA ILE A 386 -21.09 -2.29 -18.88
C ILE A 386 -22.51 -2.42 -19.42
N ALA A 387 -23.41 -3.10 -18.69
CA ALA A 387 -24.75 -3.47 -19.18
C ALA A 387 -25.58 -2.31 -19.78
N PRO A 388 -25.62 -1.08 -19.22
CA PRO A 388 -26.31 0.05 -19.85
C PRO A 388 -25.85 0.31 -21.29
N PHE A 389 -24.54 0.26 -21.54
CA PHE A 389 -23.96 0.57 -22.84
C PHE A 389 -24.25 -0.50 -23.91
N LEU A 390 -24.59 -1.73 -23.48
CA LEU A 390 -25.06 -2.80 -24.34
C LEU A 390 -26.58 -2.72 -24.59
N ARG A 391 -27.34 -2.21 -23.63
CA ARG A 391 -28.80 -2.05 -23.69
C ARG A 391 -29.25 -0.83 -24.50
N ASP A 392 -28.38 0.15 -24.70
CA ASP A 392 -28.67 1.37 -25.46
C ASP A 392 -28.90 1.14 -26.97
N PHE A 393 -28.68 -0.08 -27.48
CA PHE A 393 -28.90 -0.41 -28.89
C PHE A 393 -30.38 -0.70 -29.18
N SER A 394 -30.91 -0.13 -30.27
CA SER A 394 -32.31 -0.31 -30.70
C SER A 394 -32.64 -1.74 -31.19
N SER A 395 -31.61 -2.55 -31.44
CA SER A 395 -31.67 -3.97 -31.81
C SER A 395 -30.65 -4.73 -30.98
N SER A 396 -30.82 -6.05 -30.80
CA SER A 396 -29.84 -6.90 -30.10
C SER A 396 -28.41 -6.63 -30.59
N PRO A 397 -27.48 -6.22 -29.71
CA PRO A 397 -26.13 -5.93 -30.13
C PRO A 397 -25.42 -7.22 -30.55
N SER A 398 -24.69 -7.17 -31.67
CA SER A 398 -23.70 -8.19 -32.02
C SER A 398 -22.40 -7.86 -31.29
N VAL A 399 -22.00 -8.73 -30.35
CA VAL A 399 -20.90 -8.49 -29.43
C VAL A 399 -19.74 -9.44 -29.72
N LEU A 400 -18.51 -8.92 -29.71
CA LEU A 400 -17.27 -9.70 -29.62
C LEU A 400 -16.69 -9.52 -28.21
N ASP A 401 -16.49 -10.62 -27.48
CA ASP A 401 -15.84 -10.63 -26.17
C ASP A 401 -14.40 -11.15 -26.31
N ILE A 402 -13.42 -10.32 -25.95
CA ILE A 402 -12.00 -10.59 -26.13
C ILE A 402 -11.34 -10.92 -24.79
N GLY A 403 -10.68 -12.09 -24.73
CA GLY A 403 -10.00 -12.56 -23.53
C GLY A 403 -11.00 -12.97 -22.47
N THR A 404 -12.00 -13.76 -22.87
CA THR A 404 -13.16 -14.11 -22.06
C THR A 404 -12.79 -14.87 -20.76
N GLY A 405 -11.61 -15.48 -20.70
CA GLY A 405 -11.20 -16.33 -19.59
C GLY A 405 -12.16 -17.50 -19.40
N PRO A 406 -12.45 -17.95 -18.17
CA PRO A 406 -13.45 -18.99 -17.92
C PRO A 406 -14.91 -18.55 -18.13
N GLY A 407 -15.18 -17.27 -18.41
CA GLY A 407 -16.50 -16.77 -18.80
C GLY A 407 -17.46 -16.38 -17.68
N LEU A 408 -16.99 -16.18 -16.46
CA LEU A 408 -17.81 -15.66 -15.35
C LEU A 408 -18.42 -14.27 -15.66
N PRO A 409 -17.66 -13.28 -16.16
CA PRO A 409 -18.22 -11.96 -16.48
C PRO A 409 -19.25 -12.04 -17.60
N LEU A 410 -18.96 -12.82 -18.64
CA LEU A 410 -19.87 -13.03 -19.76
C LEU A 410 -21.18 -13.66 -19.33
N TYR A 411 -21.12 -14.65 -18.43
CA TYR A 411 -22.32 -15.28 -17.87
C TYR A 411 -23.20 -14.25 -17.15
N MET A 412 -22.61 -13.41 -16.29
CA MET A 412 -23.34 -12.34 -15.59
C MET A 412 -23.90 -11.28 -16.56
N LEU A 413 -23.18 -10.96 -17.65
CA LEU A 413 -23.66 -10.03 -18.68
C LEU A 413 -24.89 -10.60 -19.42
N LEU A 414 -24.91 -11.90 -19.72
CA LEU A 414 -26.04 -12.57 -20.36
C LEU A 414 -27.28 -12.68 -19.46
N GLU A 415 -27.11 -12.65 -18.13
CA GLU A 415 -28.23 -12.48 -17.18
C GLU A 415 -28.82 -11.06 -17.28
N LEU A 416 -27.97 -10.04 -17.36
CA LEU A 416 -28.39 -8.64 -17.44
C LEU A 416 -28.90 -8.22 -18.84
N CYS A 417 -28.41 -8.88 -19.89
CA CYS A 417 -28.72 -8.58 -21.29
C CYS A 417 -29.17 -9.88 -21.99
N PRO A 418 -30.42 -10.34 -21.75
CA PRO A 418 -30.87 -11.67 -22.19
C PRO A 418 -30.89 -11.84 -23.72
N ASP A 419 -31.09 -10.76 -24.46
CA ASP A 419 -31.16 -10.76 -25.93
C ASP A 419 -29.80 -10.58 -26.62
N MET A 420 -28.69 -10.54 -25.87
CA MET A 420 -27.35 -10.36 -26.40
C MET A 420 -26.86 -11.64 -27.09
N ALA A 421 -26.36 -11.50 -28.32
CA ALA A 421 -25.62 -12.54 -29.02
C ALA A 421 -24.13 -12.19 -29.02
N VAL A 422 -23.28 -13.16 -28.67
CA VAL A 422 -21.86 -12.93 -28.41
C VAL A 422 -20.99 -13.96 -29.13
N THR A 423 -19.91 -13.48 -29.74
CA THR A 423 -18.77 -14.32 -30.11
C THR A 423 -17.68 -14.11 -29.06
N ALA A 424 -17.27 -15.17 -28.38
CA ALA A 424 -16.28 -15.10 -27.31
C ALA A 424 -14.98 -15.76 -27.78
N ILE A 425 -13.87 -15.02 -27.67
CA ILE A 425 -12.54 -15.48 -28.08
C ILE A 425 -11.60 -15.53 -26.87
N ASP A 426 -10.88 -16.64 -26.76
CA ASP A 426 -9.80 -16.78 -25.79
C ASP A 426 -8.68 -17.67 -26.35
N PRO A 427 -7.40 -17.24 -26.29
CA PRO A 427 -6.29 -18.05 -26.77
C PRO A 427 -6.03 -19.28 -25.88
N SER A 428 -6.35 -19.22 -24.58
CA SER A 428 -6.05 -20.30 -23.64
C SER A 428 -6.92 -21.52 -23.87
N LYS A 429 -6.27 -22.68 -24.02
CA LYS A 429 -7.00 -23.94 -24.20
C LYS A 429 -7.74 -24.34 -22.93
N LYS A 430 -7.13 -24.09 -21.76
CA LYS A 430 -7.76 -24.35 -20.46
C LYS A 430 -8.98 -23.46 -20.25
N ALA A 431 -8.86 -22.16 -20.48
CA ALA A 431 -9.98 -21.22 -20.38
C ALA A 431 -11.11 -21.61 -21.33
N PHE A 432 -10.77 -21.96 -22.57
CA PHE A 432 -11.73 -22.44 -23.57
C PHE A 432 -12.49 -23.71 -23.14
N ASN A 433 -11.85 -24.64 -22.43
CA ASN A 433 -12.53 -25.82 -21.90
C ASN A 433 -13.53 -25.47 -20.78
N HIS A 434 -13.25 -24.46 -19.95
CA HIS A 434 -14.22 -23.93 -19.00
C HIS A 434 -15.37 -23.23 -19.70
N LEU A 435 -15.08 -22.36 -20.68
CA LEU A 435 -16.09 -21.69 -21.50
C LEU A 435 -17.03 -22.70 -22.16
N SER A 436 -16.47 -23.73 -22.79
CA SER A 436 -17.22 -24.77 -23.51
C SER A 436 -18.20 -25.50 -22.58
N ARG A 437 -17.76 -25.81 -21.35
CA ARG A 437 -18.63 -26.44 -20.34
C ARG A 437 -19.69 -25.47 -19.83
N ARG A 438 -19.32 -24.22 -19.57
CA ARG A 438 -20.21 -23.18 -19.01
C ARG A 438 -21.35 -22.80 -19.95
N PHE A 439 -21.07 -22.76 -21.26
CA PHE A 439 -22.02 -22.32 -22.29
C PHE A 439 -22.47 -23.43 -23.23
N GLU A 440 -22.30 -24.71 -22.84
CA GLU A 440 -22.61 -25.88 -23.69
C GLU A 440 -24.04 -25.85 -24.27
N THR A 441 -25.00 -25.35 -23.49
CA THR A 441 -26.42 -25.29 -23.86
C THR A 441 -26.88 -23.90 -24.33
N ASP A 442 -26.03 -22.87 -24.22
CA ASP A 442 -26.39 -21.49 -24.52
C ASP A 442 -26.06 -21.13 -25.98
N ARG A 443 -27.10 -21.18 -26.82
CA ARG A 443 -26.97 -20.90 -28.26
C ARG A 443 -26.65 -19.44 -28.59
N ARG A 444 -26.71 -18.53 -27.60
CA ARG A 444 -26.36 -17.12 -27.77
C ARG A 444 -24.85 -16.92 -27.86
N VAL A 445 -24.06 -17.89 -27.40
CA VAL A 445 -22.60 -17.81 -27.27
C VAL A 445 -21.92 -18.65 -28.34
N LYS A 446 -21.17 -18.01 -29.22
CA LYS A 446 -20.27 -18.65 -30.17
C LYS A 446 -18.85 -18.62 -29.62
N LEU A 447 -18.28 -19.78 -29.32
CA LEU A 447 -16.93 -19.89 -28.75
C LEU A 447 -15.89 -20.16 -29.83
N ILE A 448 -14.75 -19.45 -29.77
CA ILE A 448 -13.61 -19.66 -30.68
C ILE A 448 -12.32 -19.62 -29.85
N ASN A 449 -11.50 -20.68 -29.96
CA ASN A 449 -10.20 -20.73 -29.29
C ASN A 449 -9.16 -20.00 -30.15
N SER A 450 -9.02 -18.70 -29.96
CA SER A 450 -8.15 -17.82 -30.74
C SER A 450 -7.85 -16.55 -29.95
N GLY A 451 -6.66 -15.97 -30.14
CA GLY A 451 -6.36 -14.60 -29.72
C GLY A 451 -6.87 -13.59 -30.75
N ILE A 452 -7.00 -12.33 -30.34
CA ILE A 452 -7.49 -11.26 -31.23
C ILE A 452 -6.60 -11.04 -32.48
N ASP A 453 -5.32 -11.39 -32.38
CA ASP A 453 -4.37 -11.23 -33.48
C ASP A 453 -4.65 -12.20 -34.63
N ASP A 454 -4.95 -13.46 -34.29
CA ASP A 454 -5.23 -14.53 -35.26
C ASP A 454 -6.72 -14.70 -35.58
N PHE A 455 -7.59 -13.94 -34.90
CA PHE A 455 -9.02 -14.04 -35.09
C PHE A 455 -9.45 -13.54 -36.48
N ASP A 456 -10.06 -14.45 -37.25
CA ASP A 456 -10.70 -14.16 -38.54
C ASP A 456 -12.22 -14.06 -38.36
N ALA A 457 -12.74 -12.85 -38.49
CA ALA A 457 -14.18 -12.58 -38.40
C ALA A 457 -14.94 -12.97 -39.69
N GLY A 458 -14.25 -13.25 -40.80
CA GLY A 458 -14.87 -13.39 -42.11
C GLY A 458 -15.72 -12.17 -42.45
N ASP A 459 -16.99 -12.40 -42.84
CA ASP A 459 -17.96 -11.35 -43.13
C ASP A 459 -18.71 -10.82 -41.89
N GLN A 460 -18.41 -11.35 -40.68
CA GLN A 460 -19.08 -10.91 -39.47
C GLN A 460 -18.60 -9.50 -39.07
N THR A 461 -19.56 -8.62 -38.77
CA THR A 461 -19.29 -7.28 -38.22
C THR A 461 -19.90 -7.19 -36.84
N PHE A 462 -19.21 -6.53 -35.91
CA PHE A 462 -19.64 -6.38 -34.53
C PHE A 462 -20.03 -4.93 -34.28
N ASN A 463 -21.10 -4.70 -33.53
CA ASN A 463 -21.51 -3.34 -33.13
C ASN A 463 -20.79 -2.92 -31.84
N VAL A 464 -20.44 -3.90 -31.02
CA VAL A 464 -19.72 -3.70 -29.76
C VAL A 464 -18.62 -4.75 -29.64
N VAL A 465 -17.44 -4.31 -29.23
CA VAL A 465 -16.39 -5.18 -28.71
C VAL A 465 -16.26 -4.92 -27.22
N ILE A 466 -16.12 -5.97 -26.42
CA ILE A 466 -15.87 -5.88 -24.98
C ILE A 466 -14.58 -6.60 -24.62
N SER A 467 -13.88 -6.11 -23.59
CA SER A 467 -12.79 -6.81 -22.92
C SER A 467 -12.86 -6.52 -21.43
N ILE A 468 -12.94 -7.57 -20.61
CA ILE A 468 -13.11 -7.46 -19.15
C ILE A 468 -11.96 -8.18 -18.47
N GLY A 469 -11.09 -7.44 -17.78
CA GLY A 469 -9.97 -7.98 -17.01
C GLY A 469 -8.89 -8.68 -17.84
N ALA A 470 -8.82 -8.43 -19.15
CA ALA A 470 -7.90 -9.13 -20.05
C ALA A 470 -7.02 -8.20 -20.91
N SER A 471 -7.37 -6.91 -21.02
CA SER A 471 -6.71 -6.00 -21.95
C SER A 471 -5.24 -5.74 -21.58
N HIS A 472 -4.91 -5.82 -20.30
CA HIS A 472 -3.55 -5.64 -19.79
C HIS A 472 -2.61 -6.84 -20.04
N HIS A 473 -3.13 -7.98 -20.51
CA HIS A 473 -2.32 -9.13 -20.95
C HIS A 473 -2.04 -9.12 -22.46
N LEU A 474 -2.61 -8.16 -23.19
CA LEU A 474 -2.50 -8.04 -24.64
C LEU A 474 -1.61 -6.84 -24.98
N ASP A 475 -1.02 -6.87 -26.19
CA ASP A 475 -0.46 -5.65 -26.76
C ASP A 475 -1.60 -4.65 -26.97
N THR A 476 -1.69 -3.67 -26.08
CA THR A 476 -2.80 -2.73 -26.03
C THR A 476 -2.90 -1.89 -27.32
N THR A 477 -1.77 -1.58 -27.96
CA THR A 477 -1.77 -0.79 -29.20
C THR A 477 -2.31 -1.63 -30.36
N LEU A 478 -1.84 -2.88 -30.48
CA LEU A 478 -2.32 -3.81 -31.49
C LEU A 478 -3.81 -4.13 -31.30
N LEU A 479 -4.24 -4.33 -30.04
CA LEU A 479 -5.64 -4.54 -29.67
C LEU A 479 -6.54 -3.43 -30.23
N PHE A 480 -6.21 -2.15 -29.99
CA PHE A 480 -7.00 -1.05 -30.53
C PHE A 480 -7.05 -1.06 -32.06
N HIS A 481 -5.93 -1.30 -32.75
CA HIS A 481 -5.93 -1.36 -34.22
C HIS A 481 -6.76 -2.51 -34.78
N ARG A 482 -6.69 -3.71 -34.17
CA ARG A 482 -7.49 -4.87 -34.56
C ARG A 482 -8.97 -4.63 -34.31
N VAL A 483 -9.34 -4.15 -33.12
CA VAL A 483 -10.74 -3.85 -32.79
C VAL A 483 -11.32 -2.78 -33.69
N ARG A 484 -10.54 -1.75 -34.05
CA ARG A 484 -10.98 -0.75 -35.04
C ARG A 484 -11.39 -1.37 -36.37
N SER A 485 -10.68 -2.40 -36.84
CA SER A 485 -10.99 -3.05 -38.11
C SER A 485 -12.29 -3.86 -38.09
N LEU A 486 -12.71 -4.30 -36.89
CA LEU A 486 -13.87 -5.15 -36.67
C LEU A 486 -15.17 -4.37 -36.38
N LEU A 487 -15.04 -3.09 -36.01
CA LEU A 487 -16.16 -2.20 -35.71
C LEU A 487 -16.56 -1.33 -36.92
N PRO A 488 -17.86 -1.06 -37.15
CA PRO A 488 -18.30 0.03 -38.02
C PRO A 488 -18.07 1.40 -37.36
N ASN A 489 -18.16 2.49 -38.12
CA ASN A 489 -18.14 3.83 -37.53
C ASN A 489 -19.32 4.01 -36.56
N GLY A 490 -19.08 4.60 -35.40
CA GLY A 490 -20.03 4.65 -34.27
C GLY A 490 -20.14 3.34 -33.48
N GLY A 491 -19.42 2.28 -33.87
CA GLY A 491 -19.28 1.06 -33.07
C GLY A 491 -18.50 1.34 -31.78
N ARG A 492 -18.81 0.57 -30.73
CA ARG A 492 -18.24 0.79 -29.38
C ARG A 492 -17.18 -0.24 -29.04
N PHE A 493 -16.10 0.21 -28.42
CA PHE A 493 -15.15 -0.66 -27.73
C PHE A 493 -15.19 -0.37 -26.23
N ILE A 494 -15.61 -1.35 -25.45
CA ILE A 494 -15.78 -1.23 -24.00
C ILE A 494 -14.68 -2.03 -23.30
N ILE A 495 -13.85 -1.36 -22.52
CA ILE A 495 -12.81 -2.00 -21.71
C ILE A 495 -13.17 -1.78 -20.25
N SER A 496 -13.26 -2.86 -19.48
CA SER A 496 -13.29 -2.78 -18.02
C SER A 496 -12.10 -3.52 -17.47
N ASP A 497 -11.14 -2.81 -16.87
CA ASP A 497 -9.86 -3.39 -16.49
C ASP A 497 -9.15 -2.59 -15.38
N GLU A 498 -8.13 -3.21 -14.83
CA GLU A 498 -7.23 -2.67 -13.82
C GLU A 498 -6.19 -1.72 -14.42
N MET A 499 -6.03 -0.57 -13.79
CA MET A 499 -5.10 0.48 -14.19
C MET A 499 -4.25 0.91 -12.98
N LEU A 500 -2.99 1.22 -13.22
CA LEU A 500 -2.05 1.69 -12.21
C LEU A 500 -2.08 3.22 -12.09
N SER A 501 -1.43 3.73 -11.04
CA SER A 501 -1.13 5.16 -10.92
C SER A 501 -0.13 5.55 -12.02
N PRO A 502 -0.11 6.82 -12.48
CA PRO A 502 0.84 7.26 -13.49
C PRO A 502 2.29 6.93 -13.12
N PHE A 503 3.07 6.50 -14.10
CA PHE A 503 4.48 6.19 -13.95
C PHE A 503 5.27 6.57 -15.20
N THR A 504 6.54 6.91 -14.99
CA THR A 504 7.51 7.25 -16.04
C THR A 504 8.78 6.41 -15.95
N SER A 505 8.98 5.70 -14.83
CA SER A 505 10.11 4.79 -14.61
C SER A 505 9.65 3.39 -14.18
N ARG A 506 10.53 2.39 -14.33
CA ARG A 506 10.28 1.02 -13.87
C ARG A 506 10.09 0.94 -12.35
N VAL A 507 10.82 1.77 -11.59
CA VAL A 507 10.73 1.82 -10.12
C VAL A 507 9.36 2.35 -9.68
N GLU A 508 8.87 3.42 -10.31
CA GLU A 508 7.51 3.93 -10.06
C GLU A 508 6.45 2.90 -10.43
N ARG A 509 6.62 2.22 -11.58
CA ARG A 509 5.69 1.16 -11.99
C ARG A 509 5.65 0.01 -11.00
N GLU A 510 6.81 -0.47 -10.52
CA GLU A 510 6.90 -1.55 -9.54
C GLU A 510 6.26 -1.15 -8.21
N LYS A 511 6.49 0.08 -7.74
CA LYS A 511 5.76 0.65 -6.59
C LYS A 511 4.25 0.62 -6.80
N ASN A 512 3.79 1.10 -7.96
CA ASN A 512 2.36 1.22 -8.25
C ASN A 512 1.70 -0.17 -8.35
N LEU A 513 2.38 -1.18 -8.91
CA LEU A 513 1.93 -2.58 -8.91
C LEU A 513 1.75 -3.10 -7.48
N LEU A 514 2.77 -2.94 -6.63
CA LEU A 514 2.70 -3.36 -5.22
C LEU A 514 1.54 -2.69 -4.50
N VAL A 515 1.41 -1.36 -4.60
CA VAL A 515 0.33 -0.63 -3.93
C VAL A 515 -1.03 -1.08 -4.45
N HIS A 516 -1.19 -1.25 -5.77
CA HIS A 516 -2.44 -1.64 -6.41
C HIS A 516 -2.94 -3.02 -5.93
N HIS A 517 -2.14 -4.07 -6.12
CA HIS A 517 -2.52 -5.44 -5.77
C HIS A 517 -2.63 -5.64 -4.25
N LEU A 518 -1.67 -5.12 -3.47
CA LEU A 518 -1.74 -5.26 -2.01
C LEU A 518 -2.94 -4.52 -1.41
N LYS A 519 -3.47 -3.48 -2.09
CA LYS A 519 -4.70 -2.82 -1.65
C LYS A 519 -5.94 -3.69 -1.89
N TYR A 520 -6.05 -4.41 -3.01
CA TYR A 520 -7.14 -5.38 -3.23
C TYR A 520 -7.16 -6.43 -2.11
N ILE A 521 -5.98 -6.99 -1.80
CA ILE A 521 -5.85 -7.98 -0.73
C ILE A 521 -6.17 -7.37 0.62
N ALA A 522 -5.56 -6.24 0.99
CA ALA A 522 -5.77 -5.60 2.28
C ALA A 522 -7.24 -5.21 2.53
N ASN A 523 -7.97 -4.81 1.50
CA ASN A 523 -9.39 -4.48 1.58
C ASN A 523 -10.30 -5.70 1.75
N THR A 524 -9.80 -6.90 1.51
CA THR A 524 -10.55 -8.17 1.53
C THR A 524 -10.00 -9.21 2.49
N LEU A 525 -9.10 -8.81 3.41
CA LEU A 525 -8.64 -9.65 4.52
C LEU A 525 -9.82 -10.00 5.45
N ALA A 526 -10.47 -11.12 5.17
CA ALA A 526 -11.65 -11.60 5.90
C ALA A 526 -11.26 -12.15 7.28
N SER A 527 -11.99 -11.75 8.33
CA SER A 527 -11.85 -12.27 9.70
C SER A 527 -12.33 -13.73 9.83
N VAL A 528 -11.43 -14.70 9.74
CA VAL A 528 -11.76 -16.13 9.79
C VAL A 528 -11.31 -16.74 11.13
N PRO A 529 -12.16 -17.51 11.84
CA PRO A 529 -11.77 -18.14 13.10
C PRO A 529 -10.72 -19.23 12.85
N LEU A 530 -9.48 -19.01 13.31
CA LEU A 530 -8.36 -19.93 13.09
C LEU A 530 -8.63 -21.35 13.61
N SER A 531 -9.40 -21.48 14.69
CA SER A 531 -9.78 -22.80 15.26
C SER A 531 -10.66 -23.65 14.32
N ALA A 532 -11.26 -23.04 13.29
CA ALA A 532 -12.10 -23.73 12.31
C ALA A 532 -11.32 -24.14 11.04
N LEU A 533 -10.01 -23.95 11.01
CA LEU A 533 -9.19 -24.10 9.81
C LEU A 533 -8.20 -25.27 9.90
N ASP A 534 -7.91 -25.88 8.75
CA ASP A 534 -6.75 -26.75 8.57
C ASP A 534 -5.44 -26.00 8.90
N PRO A 535 -4.40 -26.66 9.45
CA PRO A 535 -3.14 -26.00 9.79
C PRO A 535 -2.49 -25.22 8.64
N SER A 536 -2.58 -25.71 7.40
CA SER A 536 -2.05 -24.99 6.23
C SER A 536 -2.81 -23.68 5.97
N GLU A 537 -4.13 -23.68 6.19
CA GLU A 537 -5.00 -22.52 6.05
C GLU A 537 -4.85 -21.55 7.22
N GLN A 538 -4.62 -22.04 8.44
CA GLN A 538 -4.25 -21.19 9.59
C GLN A 538 -2.99 -20.39 9.30
N GLU A 539 -1.97 -21.04 8.73
CA GLU A 539 -0.73 -20.38 8.36
C GLU A 539 -0.93 -19.36 7.24
N LEU A 540 -1.69 -19.72 6.20
CA LEU A 540 -2.07 -18.80 5.11
C LEU A 540 -2.73 -17.53 5.66
N VAL A 541 -3.77 -17.69 6.48
CA VAL A 541 -4.49 -16.57 7.10
C VAL A 541 -3.55 -15.72 7.96
N THR A 542 -2.76 -16.36 8.82
CA THR A 542 -1.85 -15.67 9.73
C THR A 542 -0.79 -14.87 8.97
N ARG A 543 -0.21 -15.47 7.92
CA ARG A 543 0.83 -14.83 7.12
C ARG A 543 0.30 -13.71 6.24
N MET A 544 -0.83 -13.90 5.57
CA MET A 544 -1.45 -12.86 4.74
C MET A 544 -1.83 -11.63 5.59
N ASN A 545 -2.48 -11.83 6.74
CA ASN A 545 -2.85 -10.73 7.65
C ASN A 545 -1.66 -9.93 8.18
N ASN A 546 -0.47 -10.52 8.16
CA ASN A 546 0.72 -9.90 8.71
C ASN A 546 1.63 -9.29 7.63
N GLU A 547 1.94 -10.05 6.58
CA GLU A 547 2.88 -9.62 5.54
C GLU A 547 2.25 -8.65 4.54
N VAL A 548 0.96 -8.79 4.20
CA VAL A 548 0.32 -7.90 3.21
C VAL A 548 0.26 -6.45 3.71
N PRO A 549 -0.29 -6.15 4.91
CA PRO A 549 -0.26 -4.77 5.41
C PRO A 549 1.16 -4.25 5.57
N TYR A 550 2.11 -5.09 5.98
CA TYR A 550 3.50 -4.66 6.13
C TYR A 550 4.17 -4.32 4.80
N CYS A 551 4.00 -5.15 3.77
CA CYS A 551 4.54 -4.88 2.44
C CYS A 551 3.87 -3.66 1.80
N LEU A 552 2.56 -3.47 2.01
CA LEU A 552 1.87 -2.26 1.56
C LEU A 552 2.46 -1.00 2.22
N PHE A 553 2.74 -1.06 3.52
CA PHE A 553 3.44 0.02 4.23
C PHE A 553 4.82 0.29 3.63
N LEU A 554 5.64 -0.74 3.42
CA LEU A 554 6.96 -0.61 2.81
C LEU A 554 6.89 0.01 1.40
N ALA A 555 5.93 -0.41 0.57
CA ALA A 555 5.75 0.16 -0.76
C ALA A 555 5.35 1.66 -0.70
N LEU A 556 4.44 2.02 0.21
CA LEU A 556 4.00 3.41 0.40
C LEU A 556 5.09 4.31 1.02
N SER A 557 5.93 3.75 1.90
CA SER A 557 7.05 4.46 2.54
C SER A 557 8.30 4.57 1.64
N GLY A 558 8.31 3.90 0.49
CA GLY A 558 9.39 3.96 -0.50
C GLY A 558 10.39 2.80 -0.43
N GLU A 559 10.21 1.85 0.47
CA GLU A 559 11.01 0.61 0.57
C GLU A 559 10.55 -0.47 -0.43
N VAL A 560 10.42 -0.07 -1.70
CA VAL A 560 9.88 -0.89 -2.81
C VAL A 560 10.64 -2.22 -2.98
N PRO A 561 11.99 -2.26 -3.02
CA PRO A 561 12.69 -3.53 -3.22
C PRO A 561 12.51 -4.51 -2.05
N VAL A 562 12.40 -4.01 -0.82
CA VAL A 562 12.17 -4.83 0.38
C VAL A 562 10.77 -5.42 0.35
N SER A 563 9.77 -4.62 0.01
CA SER A 563 8.39 -5.07 -0.20
C SER A 563 8.32 -6.16 -1.27
N ALA A 564 8.91 -5.91 -2.44
CA ALA A 564 8.91 -6.84 -3.57
C ALA A 564 9.56 -8.19 -3.21
N ALA A 565 10.71 -8.17 -2.52
CA ALA A 565 11.39 -9.39 -2.07
C ALA A 565 10.53 -10.20 -1.11
N ARG A 566 9.88 -9.55 -0.13
CA ARG A 566 8.99 -10.20 0.84
C ARG A 566 7.77 -10.84 0.19
N ILE A 567 7.15 -10.14 -0.76
CA ILE A 567 6.01 -10.67 -1.51
C ILE A 567 6.41 -11.90 -2.33
N ARG A 568 7.57 -11.88 -3.02
CA ARG A 568 8.08 -13.05 -3.72
C ARG A 568 8.29 -14.24 -2.78
N THR A 569 8.87 -14.00 -1.59
CA THR A 569 9.01 -15.05 -0.56
C THR A 569 7.65 -15.56 -0.07
N LEU A 570 6.71 -14.67 0.23
CA LEU A 570 5.36 -15.05 0.66
C LEU A 570 4.67 -15.93 -0.38
N LEU A 571 4.69 -15.54 -1.65
CA LEU A 571 4.08 -16.31 -2.73
C LEU A 571 4.77 -17.69 -2.88
N SER A 572 6.10 -17.72 -2.95
CA SER A 572 6.88 -18.95 -3.06
C SER A 572 6.54 -19.93 -1.92
N ASP A 573 6.43 -19.43 -0.69
CA ASP A 573 6.09 -20.27 0.46
C ASP A 573 4.65 -20.80 0.37
N MET A 574 3.70 -20.02 -0.15
CA MET A 574 2.31 -20.47 -0.32
C MET A 574 2.19 -21.49 -1.45
N GLN A 575 2.94 -21.35 -2.54
CA GLN A 575 2.94 -22.28 -3.67
C GLN A 575 3.53 -23.65 -3.31
N GLN A 576 4.41 -23.72 -2.30
CA GLN A 576 4.96 -24.98 -1.80
C GLN A 576 4.00 -25.75 -0.88
N LYS A 577 2.88 -25.14 -0.47
CA LYS A 577 1.90 -25.76 0.43
C LYS A 577 0.84 -26.49 -0.38
N THR A 578 0.39 -27.62 0.17
CA THR A 578 -0.86 -28.25 -0.24
C THR A 578 -1.96 -27.79 0.69
N PHE A 579 -3.10 -27.46 0.10
CA PHE A 579 -4.24 -26.91 0.80
C PHE A 579 -5.44 -27.85 0.67
N PRO A 580 -6.39 -27.84 1.63
CA PRO A 580 -7.54 -28.72 1.57
C PRO A 580 -8.54 -28.29 0.48
N GLU A 581 -9.11 -29.30 -0.17
CA GLU A 581 -10.22 -29.18 -1.11
C GLU A 581 -11.32 -30.16 -0.66
N PRO A 582 -12.53 -29.69 -0.29
CA PRO A 582 -12.96 -28.28 -0.20
C PRO A 582 -12.27 -27.51 0.95
N VAL A 583 -12.34 -26.18 0.90
CA VAL A 583 -11.78 -25.30 1.94
C VAL A 583 -12.44 -25.51 3.31
N SER A 584 -11.70 -25.34 4.41
CA SER A 584 -12.23 -25.62 5.76
C SER A 584 -13.32 -24.65 6.21
N HIS A 585 -13.30 -23.42 5.69
CA HIS A 585 -14.26 -22.37 6.00
C HIS A 585 -14.53 -21.49 4.77
N PRO A 586 -15.76 -21.02 4.51
CA PRO A 586 -16.07 -20.22 3.33
C PRO A 586 -15.21 -18.95 3.17
N GLY A 587 -14.81 -18.35 4.29
CA GLY A 587 -13.90 -17.19 4.29
C GLY A 587 -12.53 -17.46 3.67
N ILE A 588 -12.10 -18.72 3.53
CA ILE A 588 -10.83 -19.07 2.87
C ILE A 588 -10.88 -18.84 1.36
N THR A 589 -12.07 -18.77 0.75
CA THR A 589 -12.22 -18.35 -0.66
C THR A 589 -11.50 -17.02 -0.93
N TYR A 590 -11.57 -16.05 0.00
CA TYR A 590 -10.84 -14.78 -0.12
C TYR A 590 -9.32 -14.97 -0.08
N TYR A 591 -8.82 -15.84 0.79
CA TYR A 591 -7.38 -16.10 0.90
C TYR A 591 -6.84 -16.91 -0.29
N ARG A 592 -7.67 -17.75 -0.92
CA ARG A 592 -7.36 -18.41 -2.19
C ARG A 592 -7.24 -17.38 -3.32
N PHE A 593 -8.19 -16.44 -3.37
CA PHE A 593 -8.12 -15.28 -4.25
C PHE A 593 -6.85 -14.44 -3.99
N HIS A 594 -6.46 -14.23 -2.73
CA HIS A 594 -5.23 -13.49 -2.40
C HIS A 594 -3.97 -14.14 -2.96
N ILE A 595 -3.92 -15.48 -3.08
CA ILE A 595 -2.80 -16.16 -3.74
C ILE A 595 -2.76 -15.78 -5.22
N LEU A 596 -3.90 -15.77 -5.92
CA LEU A 596 -4.00 -15.33 -7.32
C LEU A 596 -3.54 -13.89 -7.49
N GLU A 597 -3.94 -13.00 -6.59
CA GLU A 597 -3.49 -11.60 -6.59
C GLU A 597 -1.98 -11.46 -6.42
N LEU A 598 -1.36 -12.30 -5.56
CA LEU A 598 0.09 -12.32 -5.43
C LEU A 598 0.77 -12.90 -6.67
N GLU A 599 0.18 -13.89 -7.33
CA GLU A 599 0.68 -14.44 -8.61
C GLU A 599 0.68 -13.36 -9.69
N ALA A 600 -0.43 -12.63 -9.86
CA ALA A 600 -0.53 -11.50 -10.78
C ALA A 600 0.48 -10.40 -10.42
N LEU A 601 0.57 -10.01 -9.15
CA LEU A 601 1.54 -9.02 -8.69
C LEU A 601 3.00 -9.40 -9.02
N VAL A 602 3.42 -10.63 -8.70
CA VAL A 602 4.78 -11.09 -8.96
C VAL A 602 5.04 -11.21 -10.47
N ALA A 603 4.07 -11.71 -11.24
CA ALA A 603 4.15 -11.74 -12.70
C ALA A 603 4.34 -10.31 -13.27
N GLY A 604 3.56 -9.33 -12.81
CA GLY A 604 3.68 -7.93 -13.22
C GLY A 604 5.02 -7.27 -12.90
N MET A 605 5.70 -7.68 -11.82
CA MET A 605 7.04 -7.19 -11.47
C MET A 605 8.16 -7.86 -12.29
N ASP A 606 8.05 -9.16 -12.51
CA ASP A 606 9.09 -9.98 -13.14
C ASP A 606 9.05 -9.90 -14.68
N TYR A 607 7.92 -9.47 -15.26
CA TYR A 607 7.61 -9.68 -16.68
C TYR A 607 7.30 -8.39 -17.45
N GLU A 608 7.55 -8.42 -18.77
CA GLU A 608 7.22 -7.34 -19.73
C GLU A 608 5.83 -7.51 -20.41
N VAL A 609 5.06 -8.55 -20.09
CA VAL A 609 3.77 -8.87 -20.78
C VAL A 609 2.53 -8.55 -19.96
N GLU A 610 2.59 -8.48 -18.63
CA GLU A 610 1.52 -7.80 -17.89
C GLU A 610 1.76 -6.30 -18.05
N GLN A 611 1.13 -5.73 -19.08
CA GLN A 611 1.36 -4.38 -19.59
C GLN A 611 0.41 -3.36 -18.97
N LYS A 612 -0.07 -3.62 -17.74
CA LYS A 612 -0.91 -2.70 -16.96
C LYS A 612 -0.34 -1.28 -17.07
N THR A 613 -1.15 -0.43 -17.70
CA THR A 613 -0.86 0.97 -17.93
C THR A 613 -1.66 1.81 -16.95
N TYR A 614 -1.71 3.13 -17.15
CA TYR A 614 -2.53 4.03 -16.35
C TYR A 614 -3.64 4.66 -17.21
N PRO A 615 -4.75 5.14 -16.61
CA PRO A 615 -5.98 5.49 -17.34
C PRO A 615 -5.79 6.47 -18.50
N GLN A 616 -5.06 7.57 -18.29
CA GLN A 616 -4.82 8.58 -19.35
C GLN A 616 -3.98 8.01 -20.49
N ARG A 617 -3.05 7.09 -20.21
CA ARG A 617 -2.22 6.47 -21.26
C ARG A 617 -3.07 5.57 -22.16
N LEU A 618 -3.99 4.80 -21.57
CA LEU A 618 -4.93 3.98 -22.34
C LEU A 618 -5.76 4.86 -23.29
N VAL A 619 -6.30 5.97 -22.80
CA VAL A 619 -7.08 6.92 -23.62
C VAL A 619 -6.24 7.51 -24.75
N HIS A 620 -4.98 7.88 -24.49
CA HIS A 620 -4.08 8.36 -25.55
C HIS A 620 -3.78 7.30 -26.62
N MET A 621 -3.63 6.03 -26.23
CA MET A 621 -3.45 4.93 -27.18
C MET A 621 -4.72 4.70 -28.01
N ALA A 622 -5.89 4.74 -27.39
CA ALA A 622 -7.18 4.66 -28.09
C ALA A 622 -7.36 5.79 -29.12
N ALA A 623 -7.09 7.03 -28.72
CA ALA A 623 -7.17 8.20 -29.59
C ALA A 623 -6.21 8.10 -30.78
N SER A 624 -4.99 7.60 -30.56
CA SER A 624 -4.01 7.37 -31.64
C SER A 624 -4.45 6.29 -32.62
N ALA A 625 -5.29 5.35 -32.18
CA ALA A 625 -5.92 4.36 -33.02
C ALA A 625 -7.24 4.87 -33.65
N GLY A 626 -7.68 6.10 -33.40
CA GLY A 626 -8.89 6.70 -34.00
C GLY A 626 -10.19 6.45 -33.22
N PHE A 627 -10.10 6.19 -31.93
CA PHE A 627 -11.27 6.12 -31.04
C PHE A 627 -11.41 7.40 -30.22
N ASP A 628 -12.64 7.87 -30.06
CA ASP A 628 -12.98 8.92 -29.10
C ASP A 628 -13.47 8.31 -27.78
N LEU A 629 -13.07 8.90 -26.66
CA LEU A 629 -13.56 8.49 -25.34
C LEU A 629 -14.96 9.04 -25.11
N ALA A 630 -15.98 8.17 -25.19
CA ALA A 630 -17.37 8.53 -24.95
C ALA A 630 -17.74 8.51 -23.46
N HIS A 631 -17.16 7.59 -22.69
CA HIS A 631 -17.38 7.49 -21.25
C HIS A 631 -16.16 6.90 -20.52
N HIS A 632 -15.87 7.41 -19.34
CA HIS A 632 -14.88 6.86 -18.41
C HIS A 632 -15.43 6.92 -17.01
N GLN A 633 -15.15 5.87 -16.24
CA GLN A 633 -15.46 5.82 -14.83
C GLN A 633 -14.49 4.91 -14.09
N ARG A 634 -14.07 5.34 -12.89
CA ARG A 634 -13.38 4.49 -11.93
C ARG A 634 -14.39 3.77 -11.04
N LEU A 635 -14.45 2.44 -11.16
CA LEU A 635 -15.41 1.59 -10.46
C LEU A 635 -14.92 1.16 -9.08
N TYR A 636 -13.61 0.94 -8.97
CA TYR A 636 -12.95 0.57 -7.72
C TYR A 636 -11.63 1.34 -7.57
N ARG A 637 -11.29 1.70 -6.34
CA ARG A 637 -10.07 2.44 -6.01
C ARG A 637 -9.06 1.59 -5.26
N THR A 638 -7.82 1.60 -5.75
CA THR A 638 -6.66 1.09 -5.03
C THR A 638 -5.70 2.20 -4.57
N ASP A 639 -5.54 3.30 -5.31
CA ASP A 639 -4.63 4.41 -4.94
C ASP A 639 -5.12 5.77 -5.45
N GLY A 640 -4.85 6.87 -4.74
CA GLY A 640 -5.23 8.23 -5.14
C GLY A 640 -6.73 8.58 -5.05
N ASP A 641 -7.06 9.86 -5.18
CA ASP A 641 -8.40 10.43 -4.96
C ASP A 641 -9.14 10.86 -6.23
N SER A 642 -8.43 10.98 -7.36
CA SER A 642 -8.99 11.36 -8.67
C SER A 642 -9.68 10.18 -9.36
N ASP A 643 -10.60 10.47 -10.28
CA ASP A 643 -11.21 9.44 -11.13
C ASP A 643 -10.21 8.81 -12.11
N TRP A 644 -9.02 9.39 -12.25
CA TRP A 644 -7.96 8.91 -13.13
C TRP A 644 -6.79 8.22 -12.41
N ASP A 645 -6.86 8.04 -11.09
CA ASP A 645 -5.84 7.29 -10.33
C ASP A 645 -6.13 5.78 -10.31
N ALA A 646 -5.20 4.97 -9.79
CA ALA A 646 -5.19 3.51 -9.94
C ALA A 646 -6.44 2.77 -9.45
N GLY A 647 -6.89 1.75 -10.15
CA GLY A 647 -7.94 0.86 -9.67
C GLY A 647 -8.62 0.12 -10.82
N THR A 648 -9.87 -0.27 -10.64
CA THR A 648 -10.67 -0.87 -11.71
C THR A 648 -11.44 0.23 -12.42
N HIS A 649 -11.29 0.33 -13.74
CA HIS A 649 -11.92 1.37 -14.55
C HIS A 649 -12.78 0.76 -15.66
N LEU A 650 -13.81 1.50 -16.03
CA LEU A 650 -14.60 1.32 -17.24
C LEU A 650 -14.25 2.43 -18.23
N PHE A 651 -13.99 2.04 -19.47
CA PHE A 651 -13.84 2.93 -20.61
C PHE A 651 -14.80 2.50 -21.71
N VAL A 652 -15.51 3.47 -22.29
CA VAL A 652 -16.32 3.28 -23.49
C VAL A 652 -15.76 4.18 -24.56
N PHE A 653 -15.20 3.56 -25.59
CA PHE A 653 -14.65 4.21 -26.76
C PHE A 653 -15.61 4.08 -27.93
N GLU A 654 -15.71 5.12 -28.76
CA GLU A 654 -16.48 5.10 -30.00
C GLU A 654 -15.55 5.24 -31.20
N LYS A 655 -15.81 4.46 -32.25
CA LYS A 655 -15.01 4.49 -33.47
C LYS A 655 -15.39 5.70 -34.34
N ASN A 656 -14.43 6.58 -34.59
CA ASN A 656 -14.54 7.75 -35.48
C ASN A 656 -14.67 7.37 -36.95
#